data_AF-A0A5C6XQE0-F1
#
_entry.id   AF-A0A5C6XQE0-F1
#
_cell.length_a   1.000
_cell.length_b   1.000
_cell.length_c   1.000
_cell.angle_alpha   90.00
_cell.angle_beta   90.00
_cell.angle_gamma   90.00
#
_symmetry.space_group_name_H-M   'P 1'
#
loop_
_entity.id
_entity.type
_entity.pdbx_description
1 polymer ?
#
loop_
_entity_poly.entity_id
_entity_poly.type
_entity_poly.pdbx_seq_one_letter_code
_entity_poly.pdbx_strand_id
1 'polypeptide(L)'
;MRRPLSTILFALLPLALGSLTLTACGADDGPNTSEPDTDVEADAGEEPDVEPEPADWEAAAEVRVSLTPARRAYAVGARITPAATVYDGLNRRISPPVRWLVTPAESVEKDGDEDRWFVREEGPVTFKACVDLDDGEAVCGSRVAMVDAGPPTITLESPLPGAQLLAAEHPTIEVSGQVTDPNPIVSVHVNGQAIELDEEGRFSTTYEPKLGLNAVNVTAFDGLHDREGYAEANFIWAPAYHPADDDGAVTLEEGLILNLGQNFFDDGQPLEVLSEAQVATDDLADILYLVLRYIDLTSQLPDPVVDSSALTLRILDVAVNEPRVEIDVTDEGLQLFAQIPTLVATTAGGLELSDQSLSLDGELSASLAIFAEISVAKTSAEAPFEVELQRFELALEQATPNFVSPEVNAVFELADSALRTNLESIILESVNLSFIDTLPELLLDVFTSLEGAISEQSFELDLGTGQPVALDFNGQISQLAPIYREGLDGIVRARLSTGVEPLFAESPGVPLLSAPTSALPYFQSSRLQIGLNTALVNGIFHSLWNAGLLTMDISEMIPAPFNTLVQAAQIDGKLPPLVAPPQNGEPYDLMIYLGQLEVEMTWPDRVDRFGARITVGANMGLSGGEIGITLAEEPNIHMWLINSTMDEPQLTAEMLEQLMYDQLWPEIEGAFGEGLSFAVPAPDLGALGEFSPALADLQLTLQQSQPLATREGFLMVDATFRGELWLP
;
A
#
# COMPACT_ATOMS: atom_id res chain seq x y z
N MET A 1 32.48 -4.16 4.96
CA MET A 1 32.91 -4.68 6.29
C MET A 1 32.23 -6.03 6.51
N ARG A 2 32.98 -7.08 6.85
CA ARG A 2 32.49 -8.47 6.96
C ARG A 2 31.76 -8.71 8.30
N ARG A 3 30.50 -9.15 8.26
CA ARG A 3 29.78 -9.68 9.43
C ARG A 3 30.17 -11.15 9.69
N PRO A 4 30.30 -11.61 10.94
CA PRO A 4 30.69 -12.99 11.23
C PRO A 4 29.48 -13.92 11.29
N LEU A 5 29.63 -15.09 10.66
CA LEU A 5 28.85 -16.29 10.96
C LEU A 5 29.01 -16.66 12.43
N SER A 6 27.89 -16.89 13.12
CA SER A 6 27.87 -17.72 14.31
C SER A 6 26.81 -18.80 14.14
N THR A 7 27.32 -20.01 13.87
CA THR A 7 26.60 -21.27 13.98
C THR A 7 27.44 -22.13 14.92
N ILE A 8 26.84 -22.67 15.99
CA ILE A 8 27.15 -23.96 16.64
C ILE A 8 25.99 -24.22 17.64
N LEU A 9 25.05 -25.13 17.39
CA LEU A 9 25.07 -26.59 17.48
C LEU A 9 24.89 -27.16 18.91
N PHE A 10 23.72 -27.76 19.19
CA PHE A 10 23.53 -28.93 20.08
C PHE A 10 22.23 -29.64 19.63
N ALA A 11 22.34 -30.69 18.81
CA ALA A 11 22.26 -32.13 19.16
C ALA A 11 20.81 -32.64 19.32
N LEU A 12 20.21 -33.29 18.31
CA LEU A 12 20.26 -34.74 18.01
C LEU A 12 19.73 -35.65 19.13
N LEU A 13 18.54 -36.22 18.93
CA LEU A 13 18.29 -37.65 19.20
C LEU A 13 17.17 -38.20 18.27
N PRO A 14 17.29 -39.46 17.76
CA PRO A 14 16.43 -40.00 16.70
C PRO A 14 15.48 -41.14 17.15
N LEU A 15 14.63 -41.57 16.20
CA LEU A 15 14.05 -42.92 16.01
C LEU A 15 12.93 -43.43 16.96
N ALA A 16 11.73 -43.62 16.38
CA ALA A 16 10.92 -44.83 16.49
C ALA A 16 9.88 -44.83 15.34
N LEU A 17 10.06 -45.58 14.25
CA LEU A 17 9.60 -46.97 14.05
C LEU A 17 8.14 -47.21 14.46
N GLY A 18 7.27 -47.24 13.44
CA GLY A 18 5.87 -47.66 13.53
C GLY A 18 5.38 -48.22 12.19
N SER A 19 5.96 -49.35 11.79
CA SER A 19 5.41 -50.25 10.77
C SER A 19 4.55 -51.34 11.45
N LEU A 20 3.67 -51.97 10.66
CA LEU A 20 2.73 -53.09 10.95
C LEU A 20 1.28 -52.57 11.15
N THR A 21 0.25 -53.06 10.44
CA THR A 21 -0.02 -54.42 9.97
C THR A 21 -0.89 -54.45 8.71
N LEU A 22 -0.52 -55.33 7.78
CA LEU A 22 -1.41 -55.97 6.81
C LEU A 22 -2.29 -57.00 7.55
N THR A 23 -3.59 -56.98 7.31
CA THR A 23 -4.61 -58.08 7.36
C THR A 23 -5.96 -57.38 7.20
N ALA A 24 -6.92 -57.82 6.37
CA ALA A 24 -7.43 -59.17 6.30
C ALA A 24 -8.02 -59.49 4.91
N CYS A 25 -7.90 -60.77 4.55
CA CYS A 25 -8.65 -61.45 3.52
C CYS A 25 -10.15 -61.45 3.88
N GLY A 26 -11.00 -61.11 2.91
CA GLY A 26 -12.43 -61.40 2.95
C GLY A 26 -12.78 -62.22 1.72
N ALA A 27 -12.78 -63.54 1.88
CA ALA A 27 -13.45 -64.49 1.02
C ALA A 27 -14.72 -64.92 1.76
N ASP A 28 -15.86 -64.84 1.08
CA ASP A 28 -17.07 -65.65 1.30
C ASP A 28 -18.03 -65.27 0.16
N ASP A 29 -18.28 -66.17 -0.79
CA ASP A 29 -19.31 -67.22 -0.74
C ASP A 29 -20.73 -66.66 -0.85
N GLY A 30 -21.41 -66.99 -1.95
CA GLY A 30 -22.86 -66.83 -2.03
C GLY A 30 -23.42 -66.64 -3.43
N PRO A 31 -23.83 -67.72 -4.11
CA PRO A 31 -24.61 -67.64 -5.33
C PRO A 31 -26.08 -67.37 -4.97
N ASN A 32 -26.71 -66.40 -5.64
CA ASN A 32 -28.16 -66.23 -5.56
C ASN A 32 -28.79 -66.44 -6.93
N THR A 33 -29.03 -67.72 -7.18
CA THR A 33 -30.11 -68.24 -8.00
C THR A 33 -31.45 -67.79 -7.40
N SER A 34 -32.28 -67.12 -8.19
CA SER A 34 -33.72 -67.15 -7.98
C SER A 34 -34.43 -67.15 -9.33
N GLU A 35 -35.19 -68.22 -9.50
CA GLU A 35 -36.10 -68.57 -10.59
C GLU A 35 -37.17 -67.48 -10.79
N PRO A 36 -37.91 -67.56 -11.91
CA PRO A 36 -39.19 -68.23 -11.74
C PRO A 36 -39.49 -69.29 -12.81
N ASP A 37 -40.08 -70.38 -12.31
CA ASP A 37 -40.96 -71.30 -13.00
C ASP A 37 -41.95 -70.59 -13.95
N THR A 38 -42.18 -71.14 -15.13
CA THR A 38 -43.43 -71.89 -15.40
C THR A 38 -43.45 -72.45 -16.82
N ASP A 39 -43.45 -73.79 -16.87
CA ASP A 39 -44.23 -74.66 -17.74
C ASP A 39 -44.89 -74.05 -18.99
N VAL A 40 -44.33 -74.33 -20.16
CA VAL A 40 -45.13 -74.51 -21.38
C VAL A 40 -44.66 -75.78 -22.10
N GLU A 41 -45.66 -76.59 -22.39
CA GLU A 41 -45.62 -77.93 -22.95
C GLU A 41 -44.90 -78.05 -24.29
N ALA A 42 -44.30 -79.23 -24.46
CA ALA A 42 -43.69 -79.71 -25.68
C ALA A 42 -44.67 -79.73 -26.86
N ASP A 43 -44.33 -79.00 -27.92
CA ASP A 43 -44.78 -79.33 -29.28
C ASP A 43 -43.54 -79.76 -30.09
N ALA A 44 -43.54 -81.04 -30.44
CA ALA A 44 -42.52 -81.68 -31.25
C ALA A 44 -42.78 -81.35 -32.72
N GLY A 45 -42.25 -80.21 -33.17
CA GLY A 45 -42.06 -79.92 -34.59
C GLY A 45 -40.70 -80.41 -35.04
N GLU A 46 -40.67 -81.36 -35.97
CA GLU A 46 -39.48 -81.78 -36.71
C GLU A 46 -38.84 -80.57 -37.41
N GLU A 47 -37.74 -80.04 -36.87
CA GLU A 47 -36.83 -79.18 -37.62
C GLU A 47 -35.94 -80.06 -38.51
N PRO A 48 -35.77 -79.70 -39.80
CA PRO A 48 -34.92 -80.45 -40.70
C PRO A 48 -33.46 -80.38 -40.26
N ASP A 49 -32.79 -81.53 -40.23
CA ASP A 49 -31.33 -81.64 -40.26
C ASP A 49 -30.81 -80.90 -41.52
N VAL A 50 -30.59 -79.60 -41.40
CA VAL A 50 -29.71 -78.86 -42.28
C VAL A 50 -28.33 -78.98 -41.65
N GLU A 51 -27.53 -79.91 -42.17
CA GLU A 51 -26.08 -79.85 -41.99
C GLU A 51 -25.65 -78.40 -42.28
N PRO A 52 -25.11 -77.64 -41.30
CA PRO A 52 -24.62 -76.31 -41.60
C PRO A 52 -23.55 -76.47 -42.67
N GLU A 53 -23.76 -75.81 -43.82
CA GLU A 53 -22.70 -75.71 -44.82
C GLU A 53 -21.43 -75.26 -44.09
N PRO A 54 -20.26 -75.85 -44.40
CA PRO A 54 -19.03 -75.55 -43.71
C PRO A 54 -18.82 -74.03 -43.74
N ALA A 55 -19.02 -73.36 -42.60
CA ALA A 55 -18.81 -71.93 -42.47
C ALA A 55 -17.46 -71.62 -43.09
N ASP A 56 -17.43 -70.71 -44.07
CA ASP A 56 -16.21 -70.35 -44.78
C ASP A 56 -15.25 -69.69 -43.80
N TRP A 57 -14.47 -70.52 -43.12
CA TRP A 57 -13.53 -70.15 -42.06
C TRP A 57 -12.32 -69.40 -42.62
N GLU A 58 -12.24 -69.24 -43.95
CA GLU A 58 -11.28 -68.40 -44.64
C GLU A 58 -11.80 -66.98 -44.93
N ALA A 59 -13.10 -66.71 -44.72
CA ALA A 59 -13.68 -65.38 -44.84
C ALA A 59 -13.22 -64.44 -43.71
N ALA A 60 -13.19 -63.12 -43.99
CA ALA A 60 -12.84 -62.11 -43.00
C ALA A 60 -13.82 -62.14 -41.83
N ALA A 61 -13.30 -62.20 -40.61
CA ALA A 61 -14.07 -62.20 -39.37
C ALA A 61 -13.74 -61.01 -38.46
N GLU A 62 -12.52 -60.46 -38.54
CA GLU A 62 -12.12 -59.29 -37.75
C GLU A 62 -11.21 -58.36 -38.56
N VAL A 63 -11.42 -57.04 -38.44
CA VAL A 63 -10.53 -56.02 -39.01
C VAL A 63 -9.97 -55.17 -37.87
N ARG A 64 -8.63 -55.12 -37.74
CA ARG A 64 -7.95 -54.24 -36.77
C ARG A 64 -7.32 -53.06 -37.49
N VAL A 65 -7.70 -51.85 -37.10
CA VAL A 65 -7.15 -50.60 -37.63
C VAL A 65 -6.06 -50.07 -36.71
N SER A 66 -4.91 -49.71 -37.30
CA SER A 66 -3.80 -49.03 -36.65
C SER A 66 -3.43 -47.77 -37.43
N LEU A 67 -2.92 -46.74 -36.74
CA LEU A 67 -2.50 -45.49 -37.35
C LEU A 67 -0.98 -45.34 -37.20
N THR A 68 -0.29 -44.92 -38.27
CA THR A 68 1.16 -44.67 -38.25
C THR A 68 1.46 -43.21 -38.61
N PRO A 69 2.27 -42.49 -37.81
CA PRO A 69 2.80 -42.90 -36.50
C PRO A 69 1.69 -43.04 -35.45
N ALA A 70 1.84 -43.96 -34.50
CA ALA A 70 0.89 -44.08 -33.38
C ALA A 70 1.14 -42.92 -32.40
N ARG A 71 0.13 -42.07 -32.19
CA ARG A 71 0.17 -40.93 -31.28
C ARG A 71 -1.09 -40.89 -30.41
N ARG A 72 -1.02 -40.15 -29.29
CA ARG A 72 -2.20 -39.84 -28.46
C ARG A 72 -3.09 -38.81 -29.15
N ALA A 73 -2.47 -37.75 -29.68
CA ALA A 73 -3.10 -36.73 -30.51
C ALA A 73 -2.24 -36.44 -31.77
N TYR A 74 -2.88 -35.87 -32.79
CA TYR A 74 -2.27 -35.44 -34.04
C TYR A 74 -2.49 -33.94 -34.22
N ALA A 75 -1.46 -33.17 -34.54
CA ALA A 75 -1.64 -31.77 -34.89
C ALA A 75 -2.34 -31.61 -36.25
N VAL A 76 -2.99 -30.47 -36.48
CA VAL A 76 -3.50 -30.10 -37.81
C VAL A 76 -2.34 -30.10 -38.82
N GLY A 77 -2.57 -30.66 -40.00
CA GLY A 77 -1.56 -30.88 -41.04
C GLY A 77 -0.70 -32.14 -40.83
N ALA A 78 -0.87 -32.88 -39.73
CA ALA A 78 -0.17 -34.14 -39.54
C ALA A 78 -0.57 -35.16 -40.60
N ARG A 79 0.43 -35.94 -41.06
CA ARG A 79 0.20 -37.06 -41.98
C ARG A 79 -0.05 -38.35 -41.22
N ILE A 80 -1.17 -39.00 -41.51
CA ILE A 80 -1.59 -40.27 -40.93
C ILE A 80 -1.67 -41.33 -42.03
N THR A 81 -1.00 -42.46 -41.81
CA THR A 81 -1.15 -43.65 -42.66
C THR A 81 -1.95 -44.70 -41.88
N PRO A 82 -3.26 -44.85 -42.14
CA PRO A 82 -4.05 -45.92 -41.57
C PRO A 82 -3.66 -47.26 -42.20
N ALA A 83 -3.59 -48.31 -41.39
CA ALA A 83 -3.32 -49.67 -41.83
C ALA A 83 -4.34 -50.62 -41.21
N ALA A 84 -4.88 -51.53 -42.02
CA ALA A 84 -5.83 -52.55 -41.58
C ALA A 84 -5.15 -53.93 -41.59
N THR A 85 -5.31 -54.69 -40.52
CA THR A 85 -4.95 -56.11 -40.46
C THR A 85 -6.23 -56.92 -40.35
N VAL A 86 -6.50 -57.75 -41.35
CA VAL A 86 -7.71 -58.57 -41.43
C VAL A 86 -7.40 -59.98 -40.97
N TYR A 87 -8.27 -60.52 -40.13
CA TYR A 87 -8.19 -61.89 -39.60
C TYR A 87 -9.41 -62.70 -40.06
N ASP A 88 -9.20 -63.97 -40.37
CA ASP A 88 -10.27 -64.92 -40.68
C ASP A 88 -10.93 -65.49 -39.41
N GLY A 89 -11.92 -66.38 -39.58
CA GLY A 89 -12.62 -67.04 -38.48
C GLY A 89 -11.73 -67.92 -37.58
N LEU A 90 -10.49 -68.22 -38.00
CA LEU A 90 -9.48 -68.94 -37.22
C LEU A 90 -8.39 -68.01 -36.63
N ASN A 91 -8.60 -66.69 -36.66
CA ASN A 91 -7.66 -65.67 -36.21
C ASN A 91 -6.30 -65.71 -36.98
N ARG A 92 -6.32 -66.16 -38.24
CA ARG A 92 -5.16 -66.10 -39.14
C ARG A 92 -5.24 -64.83 -39.98
N ARG A 93 -4.09 -64.20 -40.18
CA ARG A 93 -4.01 -62.98 -41.00
C ARG A 93 -4.26 -63.31 -42.47
N ILE A 94 -5.22 -62.61 -43.07
CA ILE A 94 -5.54 -62.63 -44.50
C ILE A 94 -5.32 -61.23 -45.11
N SER A 95 -5.33 -61.10 -46.43
CA SER A 95 -5.06 -59.83 -47.13
C SER A 95 -6.09 -59.51 -48.22
N PRO A 96 -7.39 -59.41 -47.88
CA PRO A 96 -8.42 -59.01 -48.84
C PRO A 96 -8.32 -57.50 -49.17
N PRO A 97 -8.97 -57.04 -50.25
CA PRO A 97 -9.14 -55.61 -50.51
C PRO A 97 -9.87 -54.91 -49.35
N VAL A 98 -9.35 -53.77 -48.91
CA VAL A 98 -9.92 -52.98 -47.80
C VAL A 98 -10.46 -51.66 -48.35
N ARG A 99 -11.70 -51.34 -47.98
CA ARG A 99 -12.32 -50.04 -48.27
C ARG A 99 -12.25 -49.14 -47.04
N TRP A 100 -11.62 -47.98 -47.16
CA TRP A 100 -11.53 -46.99 -46.11
C TRP A 100 -12.68 -45.99 -46.16
N LEU A 101 -13.26 -45.71 -45.00
CA LEU A 101 -14.24 -44.66 -44.74
C LEU A 101 -13.67 -43.77 -43.65
N VAL A 102 -13.74 -42.45 -43.84
CA VAL A 102 -13.29 -41.46 -42.85
C VAL A 102 -14.45 -40.56 -42.47
N THR A 103 -14.57 -40.22 -41.19
CA THR A 103 -15.65 -39.35 -40.68
C THR A 103 -15.10 -38.42 -39.60
N PRO A 104 -15.29 -37.09 -39.71
CA PRO A 104 -15.82 -36.37 -40.87
C PRO A 104 -14.88 -36.49 -42.08
N ALA A 105 -15.41 -36.39 -43.30
CA ALA A 105 -14.59 -36.57 -44.51
C ALA A 105 -13.81 -35.28 -44.85
N GLU A 106 -14.39 -34.14 -44.50
CA GLU A 106 -13.85 -32.78 -44.61
C GLU A 106 -12.61 -32.56 -43.74
N SER A 107 -12.53 -33.24 -42.60
CA SER A 107 -11.41 -33.11 -41.67
C SER A 107 -10.13 -33.79 -42.15
N VAL A 108 -10.16 -34.49 -43.29
CA VAL A 108 -8.97 -35.12 -43.90
C VAL A 108 -8.85 -34.87 -45.40
N GLU A 109 -7.62 -34.82 -45.89
CA GLU A 109 -7.29 -34.75 -47.31
C GLU A 109 -6.37 -35.90 -47.69
N LYS A 110 -6.75 -36.69 -48.71
CA LYS A 110 -5.92 -37.82 -49.17
C LYS A 110 -4.68 -37.32 -49.94
N ASP A 111 -3.50 -37.78 -49.54
CA ASP A 111 -2.21 -37.45 -50.14
C ASP A 111 -1.89 -38.37 -51.33
N GLY A 112 -2.50 -38.07 -52.49
CA GLY A 112 -2.31 -38.79 -53.74
C GLY A 112 -2.94 -40.19 -53.76
N ASP A 113 -2.33 -41.11 -54.52
CA ASP A 113 -2.80 -42.49 -54.68
C ASP A 113 -2.40 -43.42 -53.51
N GLU A 114 -1.55 -42.94 -52.60
CA GLU A 114 -1.16 -43.71 -51.42
C GLU A 114 -2.22 -43.59 -50.32
N ASP A 115 -2.36 -44.61 -49.46
CA ASP A 115 -3.28 -44.60 -48.31
C ASP A 115 -2.75 -43.72 -47.17
N ARG A 116 -2.55 -42.44 -47.47
CA ARG A 116 -2.01 -41.42 -46.58
C ARG A 116 -2.96 -40.24 -46.56
N TRP A 117 -3.19 -39.68 -45.37
CA TRP A 117 -4.16 -38.62 -45.15
C TRP A 117 -3.50 -37.49 -44.38
N PHE A 118 -3.72 -36.25 -44.81
CA PHE A 118 -3.45 -35.06 -44.02
C PHE A 118 -4.69 -34.72 -43.21
N VAL A 119 -4.54 -34.47 -41.93
CA VAL A 119 -5.65 -33.94 -41.15
C VAL A 119 -5.73 -32.42 -41.32
N ARG A 120 -6.94 -31.88 -41.46
CA ARG A 120 -7.19 -30.46 -41.77
C ARG A 120 -7.96 -29.72 -40.68
N GLU A 121 -8.71 -30.44 -39.84
CA GLU A 121 -9.54 -29.86 -38.79
C GLU A 121 -9.30 -30.61 -37.48
N GLU A 122 -9.45 -29.90 -36.37
CA GLU A 122 -9.41 -30.48 -35.03
C GLU A 122 -10.66 -31.33 -34.75
N GLY A 123 -10.53 -32.21 -33.76
CA GLY A 123 -11.57 -33.12 -33.30
C GLY A 123 -11.32 -34.59 -33.64
N PRO A 124 -12.28 -35.46 -33.30
CA PRO A 124 -12.13 -36.89 -33.50
C PRO A 124 -12.35 -37.29 -34.97
N VAL A 125 -11.29 -37.81 -35.61
CA VAL A 125 -11.35 -38.36 -36.97
C VAL A 125 -11.38 -39.88 -36.91
N THR A 126 -12.48 -40.49 -37.33
CA THR A 126 -12.64 -41.95 -37.33
C THR A 126 -12.22 -42.56 -38.66
N PHE A 127 -11.15 -43.37 -38.65
CA PHE A 127 -10.75 -44.20 -39.78
C PHE A 127 -11.38 -45.58 -39.65
N LYS A 128 -12.31 -45.92 -40.55
CA LYS A 128 -13.01 -47.21 -40.60
C LYS A 128 -12.58 -48.00 -41.84
N ALA A 129 -12.01 -49.17 -41.63
CA ALA A 129 -11.67 -50.12 -42.69
C ALA A 129 -12.76 -51.20 -42.76
N CYS A 130 -13.31 -51.44 -43.95
CA CYS A 130 -14.31 -52.47 -44.19
C CYS A 130 -13.84 -53.44 -45.28
N VAL A 131 -14.14 -54.72 -45.09
CA VAL A 131 -13.97 -55.78 -46.09
C VAL A 131 -15.37 -56.28 -46.46
N ASP A 132 -15.75 -56.10 -47.72
CA ASP A 132 -17.04 -56.57 -48.22
C ASP A 132 -16.98 -58.11 -48.37
N LEU A 133 -18.03 -58.81 -47.92
CA LEU A 133 -18.17 -60.28 -48.03
C LEU A 133 -19.08 -60.63 -49.21
N ASP A 134 -18.81 -61.75 -49.88
CA ASP A 134 -19.57 -62.16 -51.07
C ASP A 134 -21.07 -62.37 -50.80
N ASP A 135 -21.44 -62.86 -49.60
CA ASP A 135 -22.81 -63.13 -49.17
C ASP A 135 -23.08 -62.66 -47.71
N GLY A 136 -22.73 -61.42 -47.36
CA GLY A 136 -22.95 -60.91 -45.99
C GLY A 136 -22.69 -59.42 -45.76
N GLU A 137 -22.89 -58.97 -44.52
CA GLU A 137 -22.51 -57.61 -44.10
C GLU A 137 -20.98 -57.46 -44.08
N ALA A 138 -20.48 -56.30 -44.50
CA ALA A 138 -19.06 -56.02 -44.49
C ALA A 138 -18.48 -56.09 -43.06
N VAL A 139 -17.35 -56.77 -42.89
CA VAL A 139 -16.63 -56.78 -41.62
C VAL A 139 -15.80 -55.52 -41.54
N CYS A 140 -16.04 -54.71 -40.52
CA CYS A 140 -15.36 -53.43 -40.34
C CYS A 140 -14.62 -53.34 -39.01
N GLY A 141 -13.52 -52.59 -39.02
CA GLY A 141 -12.80 -52.14 -37.85
C GLY A 141 -12.62 -50.62 -37.92
N SER A 142 -12.48 -49.96 -36.78
CA SER A 142 -12.27 -48.52 -36.74
C SER A 142 -11.22 -48.11 -35.71
N ARG A 143 -10.57 -46.98 -35.97
CA ARG A 143 -9.69 -46.29 -35.03
C ARG A 143 -9.94 -44.79 -35.11
N VAL A 144 -10.09 -44.15 -33.95
CA VAL A 144 -10.18 -42.70 -33.84
C VAL A 144 -8.78 -42.11 -33.74
N ALA A 145 -8.49 -41.12 -34.58
CA ALA A 145 -7.38 -40.20 -34.42
C ALA A 145 -7.93 -38.95 -33.73
N MET A 146 -7.46 -38.63 -32.52
CA MET A 146 -7.78 -37.33 -31.93
C MET A 146 -6.86 -36.29 -32.53
N VAL A 147 -7.44 -35.21 -33.05
CA VAL A 147 -6.69 -34.17 -33.75
C VAL A 147 -6.86 -32.90 -32.95
N ASP A 148 -5.75 -32.35 -32.52
CA ASP A 148 -5.72 -31.33 -31.50
C ASP A 148 -4.38 -30.58 -31.63
N ALA A 149 -4.44 -29.26 -31.79
CA ALA A 149 -3.26 -28.44 -32.05
C ALA A 149 -2.68 -27.80 -30.78
N GLY A 150 -3.40 -27.80 -29.66
CA GLY A 150 -2.96 -27.08 -28.47
C GLY A 150 -3.69 -27.45 -27.19
N PRO A 151 -3.32 -26.84 -26.06
CA PRO A 151 -4.04 -27.03 -24.82
C PRO A 151 -5.46 -26.40 -24.86
N PRO A 152 -6.34 -26.74 -23.92
CA PRO A 152 -7.68 -26.15 -23.84
C PRO A 152 -7.65 -24.61 -23.79
N THR A 153 -8.57 -23.97 -24.51
CA THR A 153 -8.72 -22.50 -24.46
C THR A 153 -9.72 -22.13 -23.38
N ILE A 154 -9.35 -21.19 -22.51
CA ILE A 154 -10.18 -20.72 -21.40
C ILE A 154 -10.62 -19.28 -21.66
N THR A 155 -11.91 -19.01 -21.56
CA THR A 155 -12.48 -17.65 -21.55
C THR A 155 -13.09 -17.39 -20.19
N LEU A 156 -12.50 -16.46 -19.42
CA LEU A 156 -13.05 -16.04 -18.13
C LEU A 156 -14.14 -14.98 -18.35
N GLU A 157 -15.35 -15.22 -17.85
CA GLU A 157 -16.49 -14.30 -17.95
C GLU A 157 -16.64 -13.43 -16.70
N SER A 158 -16.31 -13.97 -15.51
CA SER A 158 -16.35 -13.25 -14.24
C SER A 158 -15.32 -13.79 -13.25
N PRO A 159 -14.65 -12.94 -12.45
CA PRO A 159 -14.62 -11.49 -12.58
C PRO A 159 -13.88 -11.06 -13.85
N LEU A 160 -14.25 -9.92 -14.41
CA LEU A 160 -13.51 -9.36 -15.54
C LEU A 160 -12.11 -8.89 -15.10
N PRO A 161 -11.10 -8.99 -15.97
CA PRO A 161 -9.78 -8.46 -15.66
C PRO A 161 -9.85 -6.96 -15.40
N GLY A 162 -9.28 -6.52 -14.28
CA GLY A 162 -9.32 -5.12 -13.84
C GLY A 162 -10.62 -4.69 -13.14
N ALA A 163 -11.49 -5.62 -12.77
CA ALA A 163 -12.71 -5.28 -12.03
C ALA A 163 -12.40 -4.65 -10.66
N GLN A 164 -13.23 -3.71 -10.24
CA GLN A 164 -13.19 -3.06 -8.92
C GLN A 164 -14.54 -3.31 -8.24
N LEU A 165 -14.57 -4.16 -7.22
CA LEU A 165 -15.78 -4.74 -6.66
C LEU A 165 -16.02 -4.25 -5.22
N LEU A 166 -17.25 -3.81 -4.96
CA LEU A 166 -17.70 -3.37 -3.64
C LEU A 166 -18.20 -4.54 -2.80
N ALA A 167 -17.71 -4.67 -1.56
CA ALA A 167 -18.08 -5.74 -0.63
C ALA A 167 -19.58 -5.86 -0.36
N ALA A 168 -20.29 -4.72 -0.30
CA ALA A 168 -21.72 -4.69 -0.02
C ALA A 168 -22.55 -5.34 -1.15
N GLU A 169 -22.07 -5.29 -2.38
CA GLU A 169 -22.72 -5.84 -3.57
C GLU A 169 -22.20 -7.26 -3.88
N HIS A 170 -20.93 -7.50 -3.58
CA HIS A 170 -20.23 -8.75 -3.84
C HIS A 170 -19.57 -9.31 -2.57
N PRO A 171 -20.37 -9.78 -1.58
CA PRO A 171 -19.81 -10.41 -0.37
C PRO A 171 -19.09 -11.74 -0.69
N THR A 172 -19.43 -12.35 -1.82
CA THR A 172 -18.74 -13.48 -2.45
C THR A 172 -18.65 -13.21 -3.95
N ILE A 173 -17.59 -13.67 -4.60
CA ILE A 173 -17.40 -13.50 -6.05
C ILE A 173 -17.82 -14.78 -6.76
N GLU A 174 -18.70 -14.67 -7.76
CA GLU A 174 -18.92 -15.76 -8.70
C GLU A 174 -17.81 -15.75 -9.75
N VAL A 175 -17.06 -16.83 -9.79
CA VAL A 175 -16.03 -17.09 -10.78
C VAL A 175 -16.64 -17.98 -11.85
N SER A 176 -16.76 -17.47 -13.08
CA SER A 176 -17.38 -18.20 -14.19
C SER A 176 -16.61 -18.02 -15.49
N GLY A 177 -16.72 -19.01 -16.37
CA GLY A 177 -16.10 -18.98 -17.68
C GLY A 177 -16.46 -20.19 -18.53
N GLN A 178 -15.80 -20.29 -19.68
CA GLN A 178 -15.97 -21.38 -20.64
C GLN A 178 -14.61 -21.95 -21.04
N VAL A 179 -14.55 -23.27 -21.15
CA VAL A 179 -13.40 -24.00 -21.68
C VAL A 179 -13.79 -24.65 -23.00
N THR A 180 -12.98 -24.41 -24.03
CA THR A 180 -13.17 -24.99 -25.36
C THR A 180 -11.98 -25.86 -25.69
N ASP A 181 -12.24 -27.13 -26.04
CA ASP A 181 -11.23 -28.09 -26.45
C ASP A 181 -11.85 -29.12 -27.42
N PRO A 182 -11.12 -29.60 -28.45
CA PRO A 182 -11.60 -30.66 -29.33
C PRO A 182 -11.78 -32.01 -28.62
N ASN A 183 -11.06 -32.25 -27.52
CA ASN A 183 -11.19 -33.41 -26.67
C ASN A 183 -12.33 -33.22 -25.65
N PRO A 184 -13.32 -34.13 -25.60
CA PRO A 184 -14.43 -34.02 -24.64
C PRO A 184 -14.03 -34.26 -23.18
N ILE A 185 -12.82 -34.73 -22.90
CA ILE A 185 -12.34 -35.02 -21.54
C ILE A 185 -11.36 -33.93 -21.12
N VAL A 186 -11.89 -32.89 -20.47
CA VAL A 186 -11.11 -31.80 -19.89
C VAL A 186 -11.34 -31.73 -18.39
N SER A 187 -10.26 -31.61 -17.61
CA SER A 187 -10.32 -31.30 -16.19
C SER A 187 -9.98 -29.84 -15.94
N VAL A 188 -10.82 -29.12 -15.20
CA VAL A 188 -10.66 -27.69 -14.91
C VAL A 188 -10.42 -27.47 -13.43
N HIS A 189 -9.50 -26.57 -13.11
CA HIS A 189 -9.21 -26.14 -11.75
C HIS A 189 -9.31 -24.62 -11.65
N VAL A 190 -9.97 -24.12 -10.61
CA VAL A 190 -10.02 -22.69 -10.27
C VAL A 190 -9.26 -22.51 -8.96
N ASN A 191 -8.18 -21.73 -8.97
CA ASN A 191 -7.30 -21.55 -7.80
C ASN A 191 -6.84 -22.90 -7.20
N GLY A 192 -6.57 -23.89 -8.06
CA GLY A 192 -6.17 -25.25 -7.69
C GLY A 192 -7.30 -26.18 -7.25
N GLN A 193 -8.54 -25.70 -7.13
CA GLN A 193 -9.71 -26.53 -6.80
C GLN A 193 -10.36 -27.07 -8.09
N ALA A 194 -10.55 -28.39 -8.19
CA ALA A 194 -11.21 -29.01 -9.33
C ALA A 194 -12.70 -28.60 -9.41
N ILE A 195 -13.16 -28.21 -10.60
CA ILE A 195 -14.53 -27.80 -10.89
C ILE A 195 -15.11 -28.66 -12.02
N GLU A 196 -16.40 -29.00 -11.93
CA GLU A 196 -17.11 -29.71 -12.98
C GLU A 196 -17.51 -28.76 -14.12
N LEU A 197 -17.40 -29.23 -15.36
CA LEU A 197 -17.89 -28.53 -16.54
C LEU A 197 -19.31 -29.01 -16.87
N ASP A 198 -20.16 -28.10 -17.35
CA ASP A 198 -21.45 -28.46 -17.95
C ASP A 198 -21.31 -29.00 -19.38
N GLU A 199 -22.42 -29.33 -20.03
CA GLU A 199 -22.44 -29.90 -21.39
C GLU A 199 -21.89 -28.92 -22.44
N GLU A 200 -21.89 -27.63 -22.16
CA GLU A 200 -21.37 -26.55 -23.00
C GLU A 200 -19.92 -26.14 -22.65
N GLY A 201 -19.28 -26.84 -21.71
CA GLY A 201 -17.91 -26.57 -21.27
C GLY A 201 -17.80 -25.36 -20.34
N ARG A 202 -18.89 -24.93 -19.71
CA ARG A 202 -18.89 -23.82 -18.76
C ARG A 202 -18.61 -24.29 -17.35
N PHE A 203 -17.94 -23.44 -16.57
CA PHE A 203 -17.73 -23.65 -15.15
C PHE A 203 -18.25 -22.44 -14.36
N SER A 204 -18.70 -22.69 -13.13
CA SER A 204 -18.98 -21.64 -12.14
C SER A 204 -18.62 -22.14 -10.74
N THR A 205 -18.01 -21.27 -9.93
CA THR A 205 -17.72 -21.52 -8.52
C THR A 205 -17.78 -20.23 -7.72
N THR A 206 -17.91 -20.34 -6.40
CA THR A 206 -17.88 -19.20 -5.50
C THR A 206 -16.49 -19.02 -4.90
N TYR A 207 -16.00 -17.78 -4.91
CA TYR A 207 -14.73 -17.37 -4.31
C TYR A 207 -14.99 -16.38 -3.17
N GLU A 208 -14.31 -16.58 -2.05
CA GLU A 208 -14.34 -15.65 -0.92
C GLU A 208 -13.20 -14.63 -1.09
N PRO A 209 -13.50 -13.36 -1.44
CA PRO A 209 -12.49 -12.37 -1.70
C PRO A 209 -11.79 -11.93 -0.41
N LYS A 210 -10.51 -11.59 -0.55
CA LYS A 210 -9.75 -10.89 0.50
C LYS A 210 -9.79 -9.39 0.23
N LEU A 211 -9.55 -8.62 1.30
CA LEU A 211 -9.35 -7.18 1.16
C LEU A 211 -8.19 -6.88 0.19
N GLY A 212 -8.45 -6.04 -0.81
CA GLY A 212 -7.45 -5.55 -1.75
C GLY A 212 -7.38 -6.34 -3.06
N LEU A 213 -6.17 -6.55 -3.57
CA LEU A 213 -5.94 -7.22 -4.84
C LEU A 213 -6.15 -8.73 -4.71
N ASN A 214 -7.02 -9.28 -5.54
CA ASN A 214 -7.31 -10.70 -5.63
C ASN A 214 -6.97 -11.23 -7.03
N ALA A 215 -6.60 -12.50 -7.10
CA ALA A 215 -6.34 -13.21 -8.35
C ALA A 215 -7.22 -14.45 -8.45
N VAL A 216 -7.74 -14.67 -9.64
CA VAL A 216 -8.39 -15.92 -10.04
C VAL A 216 -7.55 -16.51 -11.15
N ASN A 217 -6.91 -17.64 -10.87
CA ASN A 217 -6.30 -18.48 -11.91
C ASN A 217 -7.23 -19.64 -12.25
N VAL A 218 -7.32 -19.95 -13.54
CA VAL A 218 -8.05 -21.10 -14.06
C VAL A 218 -7.10 -21.89 -14.93
N THR A 219 -6.98 -23.18 -14.65
CA THR A 219 -6.19 -24.11 -15.46
C THR A 219 -7.06 -25.23 -16.01
N ALA A 220 -6.76 -25.68 -17.23
CA ALA A 220 -7.52 -26.72 -17.91
C ALA A 220 -6.58 -27.74 -18.57
N PHE A 221 -6.88 -29.02 -18.39
CA PHE A 221 -6.02 -30.11 -18.86
C PHE A 221 -6.82 -31.16 -19.64
N ASP A 222 -6.36 -31.52 -20.83
CA ASP A 222 -6.98 -32.45 -21.77
C ASP A 222 -6.43 -33.90 -21.67
N GLY A 223 -5.28 -34.12 -21.02
CA GLY A 223 -4.59 -35.41 -21.00
C GLY A 223 -3.87 -35.80 -22.30
N LEU A 224 -3.91 -34.94 -23.32
CA LEU A 224 -3.29 -35.12 -24.62
C LEU A 224 -1.99 -34.32 -24.73
N HIS A 225 -1.99 -33.10 -24.19
CA HIS A 225 -0.85 -32.20 -24.16
C HIS A 225 -0.19 -32.18 -22.79
N ASP A 226 1.13 -31.93 -22.78
CA ASP A 226 1.90 -31.75 -21.54
C ASP A 226 1.69 -30.35 -20.92
N ARG A 227 1.08 -29.42 -21.68
CA ARG A 227 0.76 -28.06 -21.24
C ARG A 227 -0.72 -27.99 -20.87
N GLU A 228 -1.02 -27.19 -19.85
CA GLU A 228 -2.39 -26.83 -19.50
C GLU A 228 -2.80 -25.53 -20.19
N GLY A 229 -4.10 -25.39 -20.45
CA GLY A 229 -4.72 -24.10 -20.72
C GLY A 229 -4.65 -23.24 -19.47
N TYR A 230 -4.44 -21.94 -19.62
CA TYR A 230 -4.27 -21.02 -18.51
C TYR A 230 -4.99 -19.71 -18.77
N ALA A 231 -5.73 -19.22 -17.77
CA ALA A 231 -6.27 -17.87 -17.75
C ALA A 231 -6.17 -17.31 -16.33
N GLU A 232 -5.79 -16.04 -16.21
CA GLU A 232 -5.79 -15.32 -14.94
C GLU A 232 -6.43 -13.95 -15.12
N ALA A 233 -7.21 -13.54 -14.12
CA ALA A 233 -7.72 -12.18 -13.97
C ALA A 233 -7.48 -11.69 -12.55
N ASN A 234 -7.03 -10.44 -12.43
CA ASN A 234 -6.96 -9.76 -11.15
C ASN A 234 -8.09 -8.73 -11.02
N PHE A 235 -8.54 -8.54 -9.78
CA PHE A 235 -9.57 -7.57 -9.43
C PHE A 235 -9.29 -7.01 -8.03
N ILE A 236 -9.75 -5.79 -7.77
CA ILE A 236 -9.75 -5.21 -6.43
C ILE A 236 -11.09 -5.50 -5.77
N TRP A 237 -11.06 -5.90 -4.51
CA TRP A 237 -12.24 -5.98 -3.66
C TRP A 237 -12.04 -5.11 -2.43
N ALA A 238 -13.00 -4.22 -2.13
CA ALA A 238 -12.92 -3.32 -0.99
C ALA A 238 -14.27 -3.21 -0.25
N PRO A 239 -14.26 -3.07 1.10
CA PRO A 239 -15.42 -2.74 1.91
C PRO A 239 -16.17 -1.49 1.43
N ALA A 240 -15.42 -0.50 0.96
CA ALA A 240 -15.91 0.78 0.50
C ALA A 240 -14.91 1.41 -0.47
N TYR A 241 -15.40 2.35 -1.28
CA TYR A 241 -14.59 3.23 -2.10
C TYR A 241 -14.87 4.68 -1.71
N HIS A 242 -13.83 5.50 -1.66
CA HIS A 242 -13.96 6.95 -1.59
C HIS A 242 -13.95 7.51 -3.01
N PRO A 243 -15.03 8.16 -3.47
CA PRO A 243 -15.13 8.60 -4.86
C PRO A 243 -14.09 9.67 -5.19
N ALA A 244 -13.62 9.68 -6.43
CA ALA A 244 -12.91 10.82 -6.99
C ALA A 244 -13.93 11.84 -7.55
N ASP A 245 -13.54 13.11 -7.55
CA ASP A 245 -14.26 14.20 -8.19
C ASP A 245 -14.26 14.04 -9.72
N ASP A 246 -15.11 14.81 -10.43
CA ASP A 246 -15.20 14.78 -11.90
C ASP A 246 -13.87 15.11 -12.61
N ASP A 247 -13.00 15.89 -11.96
CA ASP A 247 -11.66 16.25 -12.43
C ASP A 247 -10.58 15.21 -12.03
N GLY A 248 -10.99 14.09 -11.42
CA GLY A 248 -10.11 13.03 -10.93
C GLY A 248 -9.45 13.33 -9.58
N ALA A 249 -9.74 14.47 -8.95
CA ALA A 249 -9.19 14.80 -7.65
C ALA A 249 -9.81 13.95 -6.53
N VAL A 250 -9.08 13.75 -5.44
CA VAL A 250 -9.55 13.00 -4.26
C VAL A 250 -9.49 13.91 -3.04
N THR A 251 -10.57 14.01 -2.27
CA THR A 251 -10.63 14.86 -1.07
C THR A 251 -11.03 14.05 0.17
N LEU A 252 -10.07 13.86 1.07
CA LEU A 252 -10.26 13.13 2.33
C LEU A 252 -10.40 14.13 3.48
N GLU A 253 -11.55 14.13 4.17
CA GLU A 253 -11.79 14.99 5.34
C GLU A 253 -10.82 14.69 6.50
N GLU A 254 -10.41 13.43 6.63
CA GLU A 254 -9.49 12.91 7.65
C GLU A 254 -8.30 12.24 6.95
N GLY A 255 -7.58 12.99 6.12
CA GLY A 255 -6.43 12.49 5.37
C GLY A 255 -5.22 12.25 6.28
N LEU A 256 -4.94 13.21 7.15
CA LEU A 256 -3.92 13.11 8.20
C LEU A 256 -4.53 13.53 9.53
N ILE A 257 -3.96 13.04 10.63
CA ILE A 257 -4.26 13.50 11.98
C ILE A 257 -2.93 13.84 12.64
N LEU A 258 -2.83 15.02 13.23
CA LEU A 258 -1.69 15.52 13.97
C LEU A 258 -2.04 15.51 15.45
N ASN A 259 -1.40 14.67 16.24
CA ASN A 259 -1.53 14.68 17.70
C ASN A 259 -0.27 15.33 18.29
N LEU A 260 -0.46 16.50 18.90
CA LEU A 260 0.56 17.21 19.68
C LEU A 260 0.33 16.88 21.16
N GLY A 261 0.93 15.80 21.64
CA GLY A 261 0.74 15.32 23.00
C GLY A 261 1.29 16.27 24.08
N GLN A 262 0.93 16.03 25.34
CA GLN A 262 1.36 16.87 26.47
C GLN A 262 2.89 17.07 26.54
N ASN A 263 3.68 16.03 26.29
CA ASN A 263 5.16 16.10 26.26
C ASN A 263 5.72 16.77 25.00
N PHE A 264 4.91 17.11 24.00
CA PHE A 264 5.33 18.05 22.97
C PHE A 264 5.37 19.49 23.53
N PHE A 265 4.44 19.81 24.45
CA PHE A 265 4.38 21.11 25.10
C PHE A 265 5.32 21.20 26.29
N ASP A 266 5.30 20.19 27.17
CA ASP A 266 6.11 20.11 28.39
C ASP A 266 6.24 18.64 28.83
N ASP A 267 7.45 18.09 28.77
CA ASP A 267 7.76 16.74 29.21
C ASP A 267 8.22 16.64 30.68
N GLY A 268 8.25 17.78 31.36
CA GLY A 268 8.65 17.95 32.75
C GLY A 268 10.14 17.75 33.01
N GLN A 269 10.96 17.60 31.96
CA GLN A 269 12.42 17.58 32.06
C GLN A 269 12.97 18.99 31.88
N PRO A 270 14.09 19.31 32.56
CA PRO A 270 14.79 20.56 32.29
C PRO A 270 15.57 20.48 30.98
N LEU A 271 15.68 21.62 30.29
CA LEU A 271 16.58 21.86 29.15
C LEU A 271 17.89 21.06 29.21
N GLU A 272 18.19 20.33 28.13
CA GLU A 272 19.40 19.54 28.00
C GLU A 272 20.61 20.43 27.65
N VAL A 273 21.62 20.45 28.53
CA VAL A 273 22.89 21.15 28.27
C VAL A 273 23.92 20.17 27.71
N LEU A 274 24.13 20.23 26.40
CA LEU A 274 25.08 19.36 25.70
C LEU A 274 26.53 19.78 25.94
N SER A 275 26.79 21.10 25.99
CA SER A 275 28.09 21.68 26.31
C SER A 275 27.95 23.12 26.82
N GLU A 276 29.06 23.77 27.17
CA GLU A 276 29.06 25.20 27.56
C GLU A 276 28.52 26.13 26.45
N ALA A 277 28.57 25.70 25.18
CA ALA A 277 28.17 26.50 24.02
C ALA A 277 27.01 25.87 23.24
N GLN A 278 26.37 24.81 23.75
CA GLN A 278 25.30 24.12 23.02
C GLN A 278 24.24 23.58 23.98
N VAL A 279 22.98 23.87 23.65
CA VAL A 279 21.80 23.36 24.37
C VAL A 279 20.86 22.68 23.40
N ALA A 280 20.05 21.76 23.92
CA ALA A 280 18.99 21.09 23.18
C ALA A 280 17.65 21.21 23.93
N THR A 281 16.58 21.37 23.16
CA THR A 281 15.19 21.49 23.63
C THR A 281 14.40 20.31 23.09
N ASP A 282 13.68 19.57 23.93
CA ASP A 282 12.87 18.43 23.46
C ASP A 282 11.35 18.74 23.43
N ASP A 283 10.94 19.91 23.96
CA ASP A 283 9.57 20.40 23.99
C ASP A 283 9.45 21.94 23.83
N LEU A 284 8.22 22.47 23.85
CA LEU A 284 7.96 23.91 23.74
C LEU A 284 8.30 24.70 25.01
N ALA A 285 8.17 24.10 26.20
CA ALA A 285 8.49 24.73 27.48
C ALA A 285 9.97 25.11 27.55
N ASP A 286 10.85 24.23 27.08
CA ASP A 286 12.30 24.46 26.95
C ASP A 286 12.62 25.62 26.00
N ILE A 287 11.88 25.74 24.89
CA ILE A 287 12.04 26.87 23.96
C ILE A 287 11.63 28.17 24.64
N LEU A 288 10.47 28.18 25.31
CA LEU A 288 10.02 29.35 26.07
C LEU A 288 10.97 29.69 27.22
N TYR A 289 11.60 28.69 27.86
CA TYR A 289 12.67 28.90 28.83
C TYR A 289 13.83 29.68 28.20
N LEU A 290 14.26 29.30 26.99
CA LEU A 290 15.32 30.01 26.28
C LEU A 290 14.89 31.44 25.89
N VAL A 291 13.65 31.62 25.43
CA VAL A 291 13.08 32.96 25.16
C VAL A 291 13.13 33.83 26.40
N LEU A 292 12.64 33.35 27.54
CA LEU A 292 12.67 34.10 28.80
C LEU A 292 14.09 34.32 29.35
N ARG A 293 15.04 33.41 29.07
CA ARG A 293 16.44 33.56 29.50
C ARG A 293 17.18 34.63 28.70
N TYR A 294 16.87 34.76 27.41
CA TYR A 294 17.59 35.63 26.48
C TYR A 294 16.79 36.84 25.99
N ILE A 295 15.62 37.11 26.57
CA ILE A 295 14.83 38.30 26.26
C ILE A 295 15.56 39.58 26.73
N ASP A 296 15.62 40.59 25.86
CA ASP A 296 16.18 41.90 26.19
C ASP A 296 15.13 42.78 26.89
N LEU A 297 14.86 42.50 28.16
CA LEU A 297 13.92 43.29 28.98
C LEU A 297 14.34 44.76 29.10
N THR A 298 15.65 45.06 29.04
CA THR A 298 16.16 46.43 29.15
C THR A 298 15.63 47.30 28.02
N SER A 299 15.59 46.76 26.80
CA SER A 299 15.05 47.47 25.62
C SER A 299 13.53 47.75 25.70
N GLN A 300 12.80 46.94 26.48
CA GLN A 300 11.34 47.02 26.60
C GLN A 300 10.88 47.94 27.74
N LEU A 301 11.79 48.31 28.65
CA LEU A 301 11.49 49.19 29.77
C LEU A 301 11.65 50.66 29.35
N PRO A 302 10.74 51.56 29.79
CA PRO A 302 10.91 52.98 29.57
C PRO A 302 12.17 53.51 30.28
N ASP A 303 12.90 54.43 29.66
CA ASP A 303 14.07 55.09 30.26
C ASP A 303 13.83 56.60 30.41
N PRO A 304 13.73 57.15 31.65
CA PRO A 304 13.72 56.44 32.95
C PRO A 304 12.42 55.66 33.21
N VAL A 305 12.51 54.63 34.05
CA VAL A 305 11.36 53.79 34.47
C VAL A 305 10.42 54.58 35.37
N VAL A 306 10.98 55.44 36.23
CA VAL A 306 10.23 56.41 37.02
C VAL A 306 10.83 57.80 36.78
N ASP A 307 10.01 58.75 36.34
CA ASP A 307 10.40 60.17 36.23
C ASP A 307 9.45 61.06 37.02
N SER A 308 9.91 61.57 38.16
CA SER A 308 9.17 62.51 38.97
C SER A 308 10.08 63.56 39.58
N SER A 309 9.53 64.67 40.05
CA SER A 309 10.31 65.75 40.66
C SER A 309 11.10 65.34 41.91
N ALA A 310 10.75 64.20 42.52
CA ALA A 310 11.39 63.69 43.73
C ALA A 310 12.14 62.37 43.52
N LEU A 311 11.93 61.66 42.42
CA LEU A 311 12.47 60.32 42.17
C LEU A 311 12.68 60.13 40.67
N THR A 312 13.93 59.85 40.29
CA THR A 312 14.28 59.39 38.95
C THR A 312 14.98 58.04 39.08
N LEU A 313 14.42 56.99 38.47
CA LEU A 313 14.98 55.64 38.46
C LEU A 313 15.14 55.15 37.02
N ARG A 314 16.36 54.77 36.65
CA ARG A 314 16.72 54.18 35.35
C ARG A 314 17.13 52.73 35.59
N ILE A 315 16.75 51.85 34.67
CA ILE A 315 17.27 50.48 34.62
C ILE A 315 18.26 50.45 33.45
N LEU A 316 19.52 50.14 33.76
CA LEU A 316 20.62 50.14 32.79
C LEU A 316 20.77 48.79 32.10
N ASP A 317 20.46 47.71 32.82
CA ASP A 317 20.57 46.34 32.38
C ASP A 317 19.66 45.44 33.22
N VAL A 318 19.15 44.35 32.64
CA VAL A 318 18.32 43.36 33.30
C VAL A 318 18.83 41.97 32.95
N ALA A 319 19.27 41.24 33.97
CA ALA A 319 19.69 39.85 33.85
C ALA A 319 18.59 38.92 34.39
N VAL A 320 18.07 38.02 33.55
CA VAL A 320 17.08 37.00 33.91
C VAL A 320 17.78 35.67 34.17
N ASN A 321 17.87 35.19 35.41
CA ASN A 321 18.54 33.93 35.74
C ASN A 321 17.58 32.78 36.00
N GLU A 322 17.84 31.65 35.34
CA GLU A 322 17.17 30.34 35.54
C GLU A 322 15.63 30.45 35.61
N PRO A 323 14.96 30.91 34.52
CA PRO A 323 13.51 30.87 34.48
C PRO A 323 13.00 29.43 34.62
N ARG A 324 11.72 29.28 34.93
CA ARG A 324 11.01 28.00 34.91
C ARG A 324 9.78 28.20 34.06
N VAL A 325 9.48 27.23 33.21
CA VAL A 325 8.31 27.26 32.36
C VAL A 325 7.63 25.91 32.48
N GLU A 326 6.32 25.94 32.65
CA GLU A 326 5.44 24.77 32.66
C GLU A 326 4.28 25.07 31.69
N ILE A 327 3.92 24.11 30.85
CA ILE A 327 2.80 24.24 29.91
C ILE A 327 1.88 23.04 30.06
N ASP A 328 0.64 23.25 30.47
CA ASP A 328 -0.38 22.21 30.55
C ASP A 328 -1.41 22.37 29.43
N VAL A 329 -1.79 21.27 28.77
CA VAL A 329 -2.97 21.25 27.89
C VAL A 329 -4.24 21.11 28.73
N THR A 330 -5.19 22.01 28.52
CA THR A 330 -6.48 22.07 29.23
C THR A 330 -7.65 21.73 28.30
N ASP A 331 -8.89 21.72 28.78
CA ASP A 331 -10.08 21.53 27.92
C ASP A 331 -10.33 22.71 26.96
N GLU A 332 -9.74 23.87 27.22
CA GLU A 332 -9.98 25.11 26.47
C GLU A 332 -8.78 25.55 25.61
N GLY A 333 -7.60 24.92 25.81
CA GLY A 333 -6.37 25.24 25.09
C GLY A 333 -5.12 24.96 25.92
N LEU A 334 -4.26 25.94 26.09
CA LEU A 334 -2.98 25.84 26.81
C LEU A 334 -2.98 26.70 28.07
N GLN A 335 -2.39 26.19 29.14
CA GLN A 335 -2.12 26.93 30.37
C GLN A 335 -0.61 27.02 30.55
N LEU A 336 -0.09 28.24 30.49
CA LEU A 336 1.33 28.54 30.67
C LEU A 336 1.54 29.07 32.10
N PHE A 337 2.49 28.48 32.81
CA PHE A 337 3.03 29.04 34.04
C PHE A 337 4.53 29.27 33.86
N ALA A 338 4.99 30.49 34.12
CA ALA A 338 6.42 30.80 34.10
C ALA A 338 6.84 31.50 35.38
N GLN A 339 8.00 31.15 35.92
CA GLN A 339 8.58 31.80 37.08
C GLN A 339 9.99 32.26 36.76
N ILE A 340 10.32 33.49 37.14
CA ILE A 340 11.67 34.03 37.10
C ILE A 340 12.08 34.25 38.55
N PRO A 341 12.77 33.28 39.20
CA PRO A 341 13.10 33.37 40.62
C PRO A 341 14.12 34.47 40.91
N THR A 342 14.93 34.86 39.93
CA THR A 342 16.00 35.85 40.10
C THR A 342 16.15 36.69 38.83
N LEU A 343 15.49 37.85 38.86
CA LEU A 343 15.70 38.96 37.94
C LEU A 343 16.57 40.01 38.62
N VAL A 344 17.71 40.35 38.05
CA VAL A 344 18.62 41.37 38.59
C VAL A 344 18.64 42.57 37.65
N ALA A 345 18.09 43.69 38.10
CA ALA A 345 18.13 44.94 37.35
C ALA A 345 19.24 45.84 37.92
N THR A 346 20.18 46.26 37.07
CA THR A 346 21.17 47.28 37.42
C THR A 346 20.50 48.64 37.32
N THR A 347 20.51 49.42 38.40
CA THR A 347 19.79 50.68 38.48
C THR A 347 20.73 51.88 38.56
N ALA A 348 20.23 53.03 38.09
CA ALA A 348 20.86 54.32 38.30
C ALA A 348 19.81 55.41 38.55
N GLY A 349 20.17 56.43 39.30
CA GLY A 349 19.27 57.57 39.52
C GLY A 349 19.37 58.20 40.90
N GLY A 350 18.31 58.89 41.30
CA GLY A 350 18.29 59.64 42.55
C GLY A 350 16.89 59.81 43.16
N LEU A 351 16.85 59.86 44.49
CA LEU A 351 15.68 60.16 45.30
C LEU A 351 15.96 61.42 46.13
N GLU A 352 15.15 62.45 45.97
CA GLU A 352 15.21 63.69 46.75
C GLU A 352 14.28 63.58 47.98
N LEU A 353 14.88 63.54 49.18
CA LEU A 353 14.15 63.46 50.44
C LEU A 353 14.67 64.53 51.42
N SER A 354 13.83 65.52 51.75
CA SER A 354 14.14 66.55 52.77
C SER A 354 15.49 67.27 52.53
N ASP A 355 15.68 67.79 51.30
CA ASP A 355 16.90 68.47 50.82
C ASP A 355 18.16 67.56 50.70
N GLN A 356 17.99 66.23 50.78
CA GLN A 356 19.05 65.26 50.52
C GLN A 356 18.78 64.49 49.23
N SER A 357 19.78 64.45 48.35
CA SER A 357 19.81 63.62 47.16
C SER A 357 20.44 62.27 47.52
N LEU A 358 19.66 61.20 47.45
CA LEU A 358 20.08 59.84 47.72
C LEU A 358 20.26 59.10 46.39
N SER A 359 21.43 58.48 46.16
CA SER A 359 21.70 57.74 44.93
C SER A 359 20.94 56.40 44.91
N LEU A 360 20.32 56.10 43.77
CA LEU A 360 19.68 54.82 43.46
C LEU A 360 20.59 53.91 42.62
N ASP A 361 21.89 54.19 42.59
CA ASP A 361 22.86 53.36 41.89
C ASP A 361 23.01 52.04 42.67
N GLY A 362 22.93 50.91 41.98
CA GLY A 362 23.05 49.58 42.58
C GLY A 362 22.27 48.52 41.80
N GLU A 363 21.72 47.56 42.53
CA GLU A 363 20.96 46.45 41.96
C GLU A 363 19.58 46.34 42.62
N LEU A 364 18.59 45.92 41.86
CA LEU A 364 17.29 45.50 42.33
C LEU A 364 17.10 44.03 41.95
N SER A 365 16.99 43.15 42.94
CA SER A 365 16.69 41.73 42.72
C SER A 365 15.21 41.49 42.89
N ALA A 366 14.56 40.88 41.91
CA ALA A 366 13.13 40.59 41.91
C ALA A 366 12.86 39.12 41.56
N SER A 367 11.69 38.62 41.97
CA SER A 367 11.14 37.38 41.47
C SER A 367 9.75 37.61 40.88
N LEU A 368 9.52 37.06 39.69
CA LEU A 368 8.28 37.22 38.93
C LEU A 368 7.62 35.85 38.73
N ALA A 369 6.30 35.82 38.80
CA ALA A 369 5.49 34.70 38.35
C ALA A 369 4.51 35.20 37.28
N ILE A 370 4.36 34.42 36.21
CA ILE A 370 3.51 34.68 35.06
C ILE A 370 2.59 33.48 34.93
N PHE A 371 1.30 33.75 34.73
CA PHE A 371 0.28 32.76 34.48
C PHE A 371 -0.56 33.22 33.29
N ALA A 372 -0.75 32.34 32.32
CA ALA A 372 -1.54 32.61 31.12
C ALA A 372 -2.44 31.42 30.77
N GLU A 373 -3.69 31.70 30.43
CA GLU A 373 -4.62 30.74 29.83
C GLU A 373 -4.87 31.20 28.39
N ILE A 374 -4.58 30.32 27.42
CA ILE A 374 -4.62 30.60 25.99
C ILE A 374 -5.59 29.61 25.37
N SER A 375 -6.64 30.09 24.72
CA SER A 375 -7.51 29.23 23.93
C SER A 375 -6.97 29.10 22.52
N VAL A 376 -6.97 27.87 21.99
CA VAL A 376 -6.58 27.57 20.61
C VAL A 376 -7.71 26.80 19.96
N ALA A 377 -8.24 27.32 18.84
CA ALA A 377 -9.31 26.67 18.11
C ALA A 377 -9.19 26.86 16.60
N LYS A 378 -9.70 25.88 15.86
CA LYS A 378 -10.00 25.98 14.43
C LYS A 378 -11.25 25.15 14.14
N THR A 379 -12.25 25.77 13.52
CA THR A 379 -13.60 25.17 13.38
C THR A 379 -13.92 24.63 11.99
N SER A 380 -13.16 25.04 10.96
CA SER A 380 -13.20 24.44 9.62
C SER A 380 -11.87 24.66 8.89
N ALA A 381 -11.67 23.98 7.76
CA ALA A 381 -10.46 24.10 6.94
C ALA A 381 -10.27 25.52 6.38
N GLU A 382 -11.36 26.24 6.13
CA GLU A 382 -11.38 27.58 5.55
C GLU A 382 -11.35 28.70 6.61
N ALA A 383 -11.58 28.35 7.89
CA ALA A 383 -11.49 29.31 8.99
C ALA A 383 -10.01 29.62 9.30
N PRO A 384 -9.67 30.84 9.77
CA PRO A 384 -8.35 31.06 10.35
C PRO A 384 -8.22 30.32 11.69
N PHE A 385 -6.98 30.13 12.15
CA PHE A 385 -6.75 29.76 13.54
C PHE A 385 -7.19 30.91 14.47
N GLU A 386 -7.86 30.55 15.55
CA GLU A 386 -8.23 31.47 16.63
C GLU A 386 -7.34 31.15 17.84
N VAL A 387 -6.39 32.04 18.12
CA VAL A 387 -5.53 31.98 19.32
C VAL A 387 -5.83 33.22 20.16
N GLU A 388 -6.39 33.02 21.34
CA GLU A 388 -6.78 34.12 22.23
C GLU A 388 -6.21 33.93 23.63
N LEU A 389 -5.64 35.00 24.19
CA LEU A 389 -5.25 35.04 25.59
C LEU A 389 -6.48 35.31 26.47
N GLN A 390 -7.03 34.27 27.08
CA GLN A 390 -8.22 34.35 27.92
C GLN A 390 -7.93 34.98 29.28
N ARG A 391 -6.77 34.63 29.85
CA ARG A 391 -6.33 35.14 31.15
C ARG A 391 -4.84 35.36 31.15
N PHE A 392 -4.42 36.45 31.78
CA PHE A 392 -3.01 36.75 32.02
C PHE A 392 -2.87 37.39 33.39
N GLU A 393 -1.98 36.82 34.20
CA GLU A 393 -1.63 37.34 35.51
C GLU A 393 -0.12 37.37 35.62
N LEU A 394 0.42 38.51 36.05
CA LEU A 394 1.81 38.62 36.43
C LEU A 394 1.86 39.14 37.85
N ALA A 395 2.69 38.49 38.67
CA ALA A 395 2.86 38.80 40.07
C ALA A 395 4.34 39.03 40.37
N LEU A 396 4.65 40.17 40.98
CA LEU A 396 5.95 40.43 41.58
C LEU A 396 5.96 39.78 42.97
N GLU A 397 6.56 38.60 43.11
CA GLU A 397 6.54 37.83 44.36
C GLU A 397 7.44 38.49 45.43
N GLN A 398 8.66 38.88 45.03
CA GLN A 398 9.64 39.53 45.88
C GLN A 398 10.38 40.63 45.11
N ALA A 399 10.72 41.73 45.79
CA ALA A 399 11.65 42.74 45.31
C ALA A 399 12.58 43.15 46.46
N THR A 400 13.88 42.97 46.29
CA THR A 400 14.90 43.24 47.30
C THR A 400 15.87 44.28 46.76
N PRO A 401 15.93 45.47 47.39
CA PRO A 401 16.86 46.51 46.98
C PRO A 401 18.28 46.21 47.46
N ASN A 402 19.27 46.48 46.61
CA ASN A 402 20.69 46.43 46.93
C ASN A 402 21.39 47.69 46.38
N PHE A 403 20.92 48.85 46.80
CA PHE A 403 21.49 50.15 46.43
C PHE A 403 22.76 50.46 47.22
N VAL A 404 23.63 51.28 46.63
CA VAL A 404 24.86 51.78 47.27
C VAL A 404 24.54 52.61 48.53
N SER A 405 23.41 53.33 48.55
CA SER A 405 22.95 54.07 49.74
C SER A 405 22.15 53.17 50.67
N PRO A 406 22.62 52.91 51.91
CA PRO A 406 21.87 52.15 52.90
C PRO A 406 20.58 52.86 53.34
N GLU A 407 20.55 54.20 53.28
CA GLU A 407 19.35 55.00 53.54
C GLU A 407 18.25 54.69 52.52
N VAL A 408 18.60 54.54 51.24
CA VAL A 408 17.65 54.18 50.18
C VAL A 408 17.10 52.77 50.40
N ASN A 409 17.95 51.80 50.74
CA ASN A 409 17.49 50.42 51.03
C ASN A 409 16.45 50.42 52.15
N ALA A 410 16.69 51.18 53.23
CA ALA A 410 15.73 51.31 54.33
C ALA A 410 14.44 52.05 53.90
N VAL A 411 14.54 53.05 53.03
CA VAL A 411 13.36 53.73 52.48
C VAL A 411 12.55 52.80 51.58
N PHE A 412 13.19 51.97 50.75
CA PHE A 412 12.51 50.96 49.94
C PHE A 412 11.80 49.91 50.80
N GLU A 413 12.46 49.41 51.86
CA GLU A 413 11.83 48.47 52.81
C GLU A 413 10.62 49.09 53.54
N LEU A 414 10.66 50.38 53.85
CA LEU A 414 9.56 51.09 54.52
C LEU A 414 8.44 51.50 53.55
N ALA A 415 8.80 51.83 52.31
CA ALA A 415 7.88 52.20 51.23
C ALA A 415 7.43 51.00 50.40
N ASP A 416 7.69 49.77 50.90
CA ASP A 416 7.51 48.50 50.19
C ASP A 416 6.18 48.42 49.46
N SER A 417 5.07 48.88 50.05
CA SER A 417 3.78 48.81 49.33
C SER A 417 3.65 49.80 48.16
N ALA A 418 4.14 51.04 48.26
CA ALA A 418 3.86 52.06 47.25
C ALA A 418 4.80 51.98 46.05
N LEU A 419 6.09 51.75 46.32
CA LEU A 419 7.11 51.68 45.29
C LEU A 419 7.04 50.33 44.55
N ARG A 420 6.76 49.25 45.27
CA ARG A 420 6.45 47.95 44.67
C ARG A 420 5.22 48.04 43.77
N THR A 421 4.11 48.63 44.21
CA THR A 421 2.92 48.75 43.34
C THR A 421 3.22 49.56 42.07
N ASN A 422 4.03 50.62 42.14
CA ASN A 422 4.44 51.37 40.95
C ASN A 422 5.37 50.55 40.04
N LEU A 423 6.40 49.91 40.60
CA LEU A 423 7.32 49.05 39.83
C LEU A 423 6.57 47.86 39.21
N GLU A 424 5.69 47.22 39.97
CA GLU A 424 4.81 46.16 39.51
C GLU A 424 3.89 46.66 38.40
N SER A 425 3.30 47.86 38.52
CA SER A 425 2.47 48.44 37.45
C SER A 425 3.28 48.71 36.18
N ILE A 426 4.52 49.18 36.29
CA ILE A 426 5.38 49.47 35.14
C ILE A 426 5.90 48.17 34.50
N ILE A 427 6.33 47.21 35.31
CA ILE A 427 6.73 45.88 34.83
C ILE A 427 5.52 45.20 34.18
N LEU A 428 4.34 45.28 34.80
CA LEU A 428 3.10 44.80 34.21
C LEU A 428 2.84 45.47 32.88
N GLU A 429 2.89 46.80 32.79
CA GLU A 429 2.61 47.52 31.54
C GLU A 429 3.63 47.18 30.43
N SER A 430 4.93 47.12 30.76
CA SER A 430 5.98 46.73 29.82
C SER A 430 5.89 45.27 29.38
N VAL A 431 5.74 44.33 30.33
CA VAL A 431 5.61 42.90 30.01
C VAL A 431 4.29 42.62 29.30
N ASN A 432 3.20 43.30 29.66
CA ASN A 432 1.92 43.20 28.99
C ASN A 432 2.07 43.57 27.51
N LEU A 433 2.62 44.75 27.19
CA LEU A 433 2.82 45.17 25.80
C LEU A 433 3.72 44.23 24.99
N SER A 434 4.74 43.63 25.61
CA SER A 434 5.69 42.76 24.90
C SER A 434 5.29 41.28 24.88
N PHE A 435 4.47 40.79 25.81
CA PHE A 435 4.19 39.36 25.98
C PHE A 435 2.73 38.99 25.74
N ILE A 436 1.76 39.85 26.12
CA ILE A 436 0.33 39.59 25.88
C ILE A 436 0.02 39.65 24.39
N ASP A 437 0.56 40.64 23.68
CA ASP A 437 0.31 40.79 22.24
C ASP A 437 1.11 39.74 21.44
N THR A 438 2.32 39.42 21.90
CA THR A 438 3.24 38.53 21.18
C THR A 438 2.89 37.04 21.29
N LEU A 439 2.50 36.55 22.47
CA LEU A 439 2.35 35.11 22.67
C LEU A 439 1.25 34.49 21.79
N PRO A 440 0.06 35.11 21.65
CA PRO A 440 -0.94 34.65 20.69
C PRO A 440 -0.46 34.71 19.25
N GLU A 441 0.27 35.77 18.85
CA GLU A 441 0.84 35.92 17.51
C GLU A 441 1.87 34.82 17.22
N LEU A 442 2.77 34.52 18.16
CA LEU A 442 3.77 33.47 18.03
C LEU A 442 3.14 32.08 17.88
N LEU A 443 2.12 31.76 18.69
CA LEU A 443 1.39 30.50 18.58
C LEU A 443 0.59 30.44 17.27
N LEU A 444 -0.03 31.55 16.86
CA LEU A 444 -0.73 31.67 15.60
C LEU A 444 0.21 31.43 14.41
N ASP A 445 1.41 32.01 14.44
CA ASP A 445 2.44 31.83 13.43
C ASP A 445 2.93 30.37 13.40
N VAL A 446 3.11 29.74 14.57
CA VAL A 446 3.44 28.31 14.66
C VAL A 446 2.35 27.45 14.00
N PHE A 447 1.08 27.63 14.32
CA PHE A 447 0.00 26.83 13.72
C PHE A 447 -0.20 27.13 12.23
N THR A 448 -0.05 28.39 11.83
CA THR A 448 -0.12 28.80 10.41
C THR A 448 1.05 28.24 9.62
N SER A 449 2.25 28.19 10.20
CA SER A 449 3.44 27.56 9.62
C SER A 449 3.26 26.05 9.48
N LEU A 450 2.72 25.37 10.51
CA LEU A 450 2.39 23.94 10.45
C LEU A 450 1.42 23.63 9.32
N GLU A 451 0.35 24.42 9.16
CA GLU A 451 -0.56 24.28 8.02
C GLU A 451 0.12 24.59 6.68
N GLY A 452 0.92 25.66 6.64
CA GLY A 452 1.70 26.05 5.46
C GLY A 452 2.61 24.94 4.96
N ALA A 453 3.26 24.21 5.87
CA ALA A 453 4.16 23.10 5.54
C ALA A 453 3.45 21.91 4.88
N ILE A 454 2.15 21.70 5.14
CA ILE A 454 1.33 20.63 4.52
C ILE A 454 0.45 21.14 3.38
N SER A 455 0.37 22.46 3.19
CA SER A 455 -0.35 23.06 2.07
C SER A 455 0.52 23.07 0.81
N GLU A 456 -0.12 22.95 -0.36
CA GLU A 456 0.50 23.18 -1.67
C GLU A 456 1.81 22.38 -1.94
N GLN A 457 1.93 21.15 -1.42
CA GLN A 457 3.04 20.27 -1.79
C GLN A 457 2.82 19.73 -3.21
N SER A 458 3.89 19.57 -3.99
CA SER A 458 3.82 19.02 -5.35
C SER A 458 4.98 18.04 -5.57
N PHE A 459 4.65 16.86 -6.09
CA PHE A 459 5.59 15.77 -6.33
C PHE A 459 5.61 15.45 -7.82
N GLU A 460 6.79 15.52 -8.44
CA GLU A 460 6.95 15.15 -9.84
C GLU A 460 7.47 13.70 -9.92
N LEU A 461 6.66 12.80 -10.50
CA LEU A 461 7.04 11.41 -10.71
C LEU A 461 7.33 11.14 -12.17
N ASP A 462 8.52 10.61 -12.45
CA ASP A 462 8.97 10.21 -13.78
C ASP A 462 9.45 8.76 -13.76
N LEU A 463 8.81 7.89 -14.56
CA LEU A 463 9.21 6.48 -14.75
C LEU A 463 10.19 6.31 -15.94
N GLY A 464 10.73 7.40 -16.48
CA GLY A 464 11.72 7.41 -17.57
C GLY A 464 11.17 7.04 -18.95
N THR A 465 9.88 6.71 -19.06
CA THR A 465 9.23 6.15 -20.28
C THR A 465 7.99 6.92 -20.74
N GLY A 466 7.78 8.12 -20.18
CA GLY A 466 6.58 8.91 -20.45
C GLY A 466 6.77 10.38 -20.13
N GLN A 467 5.64 11.08 -20.01
CA GLN A 467 5.64 12.44 -19.45
C GLN A 467 5.61 12.33 -17.93
N PRO A 468 6.44 13.09 -17.20
CA PRO A 468 6.34 13.18 -15.75
C PRO A 468 4.92 13.60 -15.34
N VAL A 469 4.41 13.00 -14.27
CA VAL A 469 3.12 13.35 -13.68
C VAL A 469 3.39 14.11 -12.40
N ALA A 470 2.89 15.34 -12.32
CA ALA A 470 2.86 16.11 -11.09
C ALA A 470 1.65 15.69 -10.24
N LEU A 471 1.87 15.44 -8.96
CA LEU A 471 0.84 15.21 -7.96
C LEU A 471 0.87 16.36 -6.96
N ASP A 472 -0.20 17.15 -6.94
CA ASP A 472 -0.41 18.19 -5.97
C ASP A 472 -1.15 17.63 -4.75
N PHE A 473 -0.55 17.81 -3.58
CA PHE A 473 -1.13 17.54 -2.28
C PHE A 473 -1.40 18.86 -1.55
N ASN A 474 -2.65 19.06 -1.16
CA ASN A 474 -3.06 20.23 -0.39
C ASN A 474 -3.70 19.79 0.93
N GLY A 475 -2.93 19.86 2.01
CA GLY A 475 -3.38 19.65 3.37
C GLY A 475 -3.87 20.94 4.02
N GLN A 476 -5.01 20.87 4.72
CA GLN A 476 -5.57 21.96 5.52
C GLN A 476 -6.06 21.40 6.85
N ILE A 477 -5.67 22.02 7.96
CA ILE A 477 -6.16 21.64 9.29
C ILE A 477 -7.64 22.05 9.36
N SER A 478 -8.54 21.07 9.34
CA SER A 478 -9.98 21.28 9.37
C SER A 478 -10.53 21.50 10.78
N GLN A 479 -9.86 20.92 11.77
CA GLN A 479 -10.20 21.04 13.17
C GLN A 479 -8.94 20.99 14.01
N LEU A 480 -8.87 21.82 15.05
CA LEU A 480 -7.85 21.71 16.09
C LEU A 480 -8.56 21.75 17.45
N ALA A 481 -8.46 20.67 18.22
CA ALA A 481 -9.18 20.49 19.47
C ALA A 481 -8.25 20.06 20.61
N PRO A 482 -8.31 20.72 21.77
CA PRO A 482 -7.55 20.30 22.93
C PRO A 482 -8.21 19.12 23.66
N ILE A 483 -7.37 18.28 24.27
CA ILE A 483 -7.77 17.17 25.13
C ILE A 483 -6.98 17.29 26.43
N TYR A 484 -7.70 17.49 27.55
CA TYR A 484 -7.11 17.78 28.86
C TYR A 484 -5.99 16.81 29.24
N ARG A 485 -4.77 17.34 29.40
CA ARG A 485 -3.53 16.62 29.74
C ARG A 485 -3.13 15.50 28.78
N GLU A 486 -3.79 15.39 27.62
CA GLU A 486 -3.40 14.44 26.58
C GLU A 486 -2.67 15.15 25.46
N GLY A 487 -3.22 16.24 24.92
CA GLY A 487 -2.61 16.97 23.79
C GLY A 487 -3.58 17.83 22.99
N LEU A 488 -3.12 18.34 21.83
CA LEU A 488 -3.97 18.94 20.79
C LEU A 488 -4.08 17.98 19.60
N ASP A 489 -5.32 17.71 19.18
CA ASP A 489 -5.62 16.93 17.98
C ASP A 489 -5.98 17.85 16.82
N GLY A 490 -5.17 17.83 15.77
CA GLY A 490 -5.38 18.48 14.49
C GLY A 490 -5.86 17.49 13.44
N ILE A 491 -7.10 17.60 12.98
CA ILE A 491 -7.59 16.84 11.82
C ILE A 491 -7.20 17.60 10.56
N VAL A 492 -6.58 16.93 9.59
CA VAL A 492 -6.16 17.52 8.33
C VAL A 492 -7.02 16.95 7.20
N ARG A 493 -7.76 17.83 6.54
CA ARG A 493 -8.36 17.56 5.23
C ARG A 493 -7.24 17.55 4.20
N ALA A 494 -7.17 16.49 3.40
CA ALA A 494 -6.20 16.36 2.32
C ALA A 494 -6.90 16.32 0.96
N ARG A 495 -6.44 17.14 0.02
CA ARG A 495 -6.84 17.06 -1.39
C ARG A 495 -5.66 16.63 -2.25
N LEU A 496 -5.88 15.66 -3.12
CA LEU A 496 -4.93 15.15 -4.12
C LEU A 496 -5.43 15.49 -5.52
N SER A 497 -4.56 15.99 -6.38
CA SER A 497 -4.88 16.26 -7.79
C SER A 497 -3.64 16.21 -8.67
N THR A 498 -3.78 15.91 -9.96
CA THR A 498 -2.65 15.90 -10.92
C THR A 498 -2.75 16.96 -12.01
N GLY A 499 -3.88 17.67 -12.09
CA GLY A 499 -4.16 18.63 -13.17
C GLY A 499 -4.33 17.99 -14.56
N VAL A 500 -4.28 16.66 -14.66
CA VAL A 500 -4.47 15.88 -15.89
C VAL A 500 -5.90 15.33 -15.92
N GLU A 501 -6.51 15.30 -17.12
CA GLU A 501 -7.85 14.72 -17.28
C GLU A 501 -7.84 13.21 -17.00
N PRO A 502 -8.75 12.68 -16.14
CA PRO A 502 -8.70 11.30 -15.70
C PRO A 502 -8.91 10.30 -16.85
N LEU A 503 -7.99 9.33 -16.98
CA LEU A 503 -8.07 8.26 -17.98
C LEU A 503 -9.15 7.22 -17.65
N PHE A 504 -9.40 6.98 -16.37
CA PHE A 504 -10.32 5.95 -15.89
C PHE A 504 -11.50 6.58 -15.14
N ALA A 505 -12.27 7.43 -15.83
CA ALA A 505 -13.43 8.13 -15.28
C ALA A 505 -14.55 7.20 -14.74
N GLU A 506 -14.57 5.92 -15.13
CA GLU A 506 -15.52 4.92 -14.62
C GLU A 506 -15.05 4.26 -13.30
N SER A 507 -13.86 4.60 -12.81
CA SER A 507 -13.33 4.07 -11.55
C SER A 507 -14.24 4.48 -10.38
N PRO A 508 -14.60 3.55 -9.46
CA PRO A 508 -15.38 3.89 -8.26
C PRO A 508 -14.62 4.78 -7.27
N GLY A 509 -13.32 5.00 -7.48
CA GLY A 509 -12.47 5.87 -6.68
C GLY A 509 -11.41 5.09 -5.88
N VAL A 510 -11.05 5.61 -4.72
CA VAL A 510 -9.99 5.08 -3.86
C VAL A 510 -10.50 3.90 -3.04
N PRO A 511 -9.92 2.69 -3.18
CA PRO A 511 -10.29 1.56 -2.33
C PRO A 511 -9.90 1.80 -0.86
N LEU A 512 -10.86 1.58 0.04
CA LEU A 512 -10.68 1.74 1.48
C LEU A 512 -10.43 0.38 2.15
N LEU A 513 -9.48 0.32 3.09
CA LEU A 513 -9.17 -0.91 3.82
C LEU A 513 -10.28 -1.31 4.81
N SER A 514 -11.07 -0.35 5.24
CA SER A 514 -12.22 -0.51 6.12
C SER A 514 -13.35 0.39 5.65
N ALA A 515 -14.57 0.10 6.10
CA ALA A 515 -15.65 1.06 5.95
C ALA A 515 -15.31 2.35 6.73
N PRO A 516 -15.65 3.54 6.22
CA PRO A 516 -15.43 4.79 6.93
C PRO A 516 -16.00 4.74 8.34
N THR A 517 -15.19 5.11 9.33
CA THR A 517 -15.58 5.27 10.73
C THR A 517 -15.44 6.73 11.11
N SER A 518 -16.30 7.22 12.00
CA SER A 518 -16.16 8.57 12.56
C SER A 518 -15.27 8.60 13.81
N ALA A 519 -14.73 7.44 14.22
CA ALA A 519 -13.84 7.33 15.36
C ALA A 519 -12.40 7.51 14.88
N LEU A 520 -11.70 8.48 15.47
CA LEU A 520 -10.27 8.67 15.27
C LEU A 520 -9.49 7.55 15.98
N PRO A 521 -8.32 7.16 15.46
CA PRO A 521 -7.47 6.16 16.09
C PRO A 521 -7.02 6.61 17.47
N TYR A 522 -6.82 5.65 18.37
CA TYR A 522 -6.25 5.95 19.69
C TYR A 522 -4.76 6.27 19.58
N PHE A 523 -4.42 7.52 19.89
CA PHE A 523 -3.05 8.00 20.03
C PHE A 523 -2.47 7.55 21.37
N GLN A 524 -1.22 7.10 21.37
CA GLN A 524 -0.55 6.55 22.57
C GLN A 524 0.69 7.33 22.99
N SER A 525 1.21 8.18 22.10
CA SER A 525 2.36 8.99 22.39
C SER A 525 1.93 10.23 23.16
N SER A 526 2.71 10.61 24.16
CA SER A 526 2.59 11.94 24.76
C SER A 526 3.40 12.99 24.00
N ARG A 527 4.14 12.64 22.94
CA ARG A 527 4.98 13.56 22.14
C ARG A 527 4.24 13.96 20.85
N LEU A 528 4.91 13.98 19.69
CA LEU A 528 4.27 14.18 18.40
C LEU A 528 3.90 12.82 17.80
N GLN A 529 2.65 12.65 17.38
CA GLN A 529 2.22 11.47 16.63
C GLN A 529 1.40 11.89 15.40
N ILE A 530 1.67 11.30 14.26
CA ILE A 530 0.99 11.58 13.00
C ILE A 530 0.27 10.30 12.57
N GLY A 531 -1.05 10.39 12.43
CA GLY A 531 -1.87 9.33 11.84
C GLY A 531 -2.07 9.60 10.35
N LEU A 532 -1.45 8.82 9.47
CA LEU A 532 -1.72 8.86 8.04
C LEU A 532 -2.85 7.90 7.69
N ASN A 533 -3.94 8.41 7.15
CA ASN A 533 -5.03 7.54 6.69
C ASN A 533 -4.52 6.69 5.52
N THR A 534 -4.68 5.37 5.57
CA THR A 534 -4.28 4.49 4.45
C THR A 534 -5.04 4.82 3.16
N ALA A 535 -6.22 5.42 3.26
CA ALA A 535 -6.94 5.98 2.13
C ALA A 535 -6.16 7.13 1.44
N LEU A 536 -5.37 7.90 2.19
CA LEU A 536 -4.52 8.94 1.59
C LEU A 536 -3.45 8.31 0.71
N VAL A 537 -2.75 7.30 1.22
CA VAL A 537 -1.71 6.59 0.44
C VAL A 537 -2.32 5.92 -0.79
N ASN A 538 -3.46 5.23 -0.64
CA ASN A 538 -4.17 4.65 -1.80
C ASN A 538 -4.70 5.72 -2.76
N GLY A 539 -5.08 6.90 -2.25
CA GLY A 539 -5.53 8.03 -3.06
C GLY A 539 -4.42 8.61 -3.91
N ILE A 540 -3.18 8.60 -3.41
CA ILE A 540 -1.99 9.01 -4.16
C ILE A 540 -1.75 8.06 -5.33
N PHE A 541 -1.73 6.75 -5.07
CA PHE A 541 -1.59 5.75 -6.12
C PHE A 541 -2.73 5.79 -7.13
N HIS A 542 -3.97 5.97 -6.67
CA HIS A 542 -5.13 6.11 -7.55
C HIS A 542 -5.02 7.35 -8.43
N SER A 543 -4.68 8.51 -7.88
CA SER A 543 -4.55 9.77 -8.63
C SER A 543 -3.47 9.68 -9.71
N LEU A 544 -2.31 9.09 -9.38
CA LEU A 544 -1.21 8.87 -10.33
C LEU A 544 -1.57 7.86 -11.42
N TRP A 545 -2.21 6.75 -11.05
CA TRP A 545 -2.72 5.77 -12.01
C TRP A 545 -3.76 6.38 -12.96
N ASN A 546 -4.70 7.17 -12.42
CA ASN A 546 -5.75 7.82 -13.17
C ASN A 546 -5.22 8.93 -14.10
N ALA A 547 -4.06 9.52 -13.76
CA ALA A 547 -3.32 10.43 -14.61
C ALA A 547 -2.44 9.73 -15.67
N GLY A 548 -2.38 8.39 -15.66
CA GLY A 548 -1.70 7.61 -16.68
C GLY A 548 -0.26 7.23 -16.37
N LEU A 549 0.19 7.36 -15.11
CA LEU A 549 1.56 6.99 -14.72
C LEU A 549 1.90 5.53 -15.11
N LEU A 550 0.93 4.62 -15.09
CA LEU A 550 1.11 3.21 -15.47
C LEU A 550 0.70 2.90 -16.92
N THR A 551 0.57 3.91 -17.77
CA THR A 551 0.36 3.75 -19.22
C THR A 551 1.57 4.30 -19.95
N MET A 552 2.48 3.43 -20.38
CA MET A 552 3.81 3.82 -20.87
C MET A 552 4.28 2.99 -22.07
N ASP A 553 5.08 3.63 -22.94
CA ASP A 553 5.77 2.97 -24.05
C ASP A 553 7.11 2.44 -23.55
N ILE A 554 7.26 1.11 -23.51
CA ILE A 554 8.46 0.42 -23.05
C ILE A 554 9.29 -0.13 -24.20
N SER A 555 9.05 0.32 -25.44
CA SER A 555 9.77 -0.17 -26.63
C SER A 555 11.29 0.01 -26.51
N GLU A 556 11.73 1.10 -25.88
CA GLU A 556 13.15 1.38 -25.67
C GLU A 556 13.79 0.54 -24.56
N MET A 557 12.99 -0.02 -23.64
CA MET A 557 13.44 -0.91 -22.56
C MET A 557 13.66 -2.35 -23.04
N ILE A 558 13.22 -2.71 -24.24
CA ILE A 558 13.40 -4.05 -24.78
C ILE A 558 14.90 -4.26 -25.10
N PRO A 559 15.56 -5.27 -24.50
CA PRO A 559 16.99 -5.46 -24.67
C PRO A 559 17.33 -5.99 -26.06
N ALA A 560 18.55 -5.72 -26.51
CA ALA A 560 19.12 -6.45 -27.65
C ALA A 560 19.27 -7.95 -27.27
N PRO A 561 18.86 -8.91 -28.11
CA PRO A 561 18.59 -8.80 -29.55
C PRO A 561 17.12 -8.54 -29.95
N PHE A 562 16.18 -8.47 -29.00
CA PHE A 562 14.74 -8.46 -29.28
C PHE A 562 14.23 -7.13 -29.81
N ASN A 563 14.91 -6.01 -29.52
CA ASN A 563 14.53 -4.69 -30.02
C ASN A 563 14.45 -4.54 -31.55
N THR A 564 15.08 -5.44 -32.31
CA THR A 564 14.95 -5.47 -33.79
C THR A 564 13.71 -6.21 -34.29
N LEU A 565 13.09 -7.00 -33.42
CA LEU A 565 11.95 -7.85 -33.73
C LEU A 565 10.64 -7.25 -33.20
N VAL A 566 10.69 -6.59 -32.04
CA VAL A 566 9.55 -5.89 -31.44
C VAL A 566 9.39 -4.52 -32.11
N GLN A 567 8.23 -4.26 -32.69
CA GLN A 567 7.90 -2.98 -33.33
C GLN A 567 7.44 -1.93 -32.32
N ALA A 568 6.68 -2.37 -31.33
CA ALA A 568 6.21 -1.55 -30.22
C ALA A 568 5.97 -2.45 -29.00
N ALA A 569 6.19 -1.92 -27.80
CA ALA A 569 5.82 -2.55 -26.56
C ALA A 569 5.19 -1.51 -25.63
N GLN A 570 4.01 -1.80 -25.10
CA GLN A 570 3.25 -0.88 -24.26
C GLN A 570 2.81 -1.58 -22.97
N ILE A 571 2.87 -0.86 -21.85
CA ILE A 571 2.25 -1.25 -20.59
C ILE A 571 0.99 -0.42 -20.39
N ASP A 572 -0.09 -1.08 -19.97
CA ASP A 572 -1.35 -0.47 -19.59
C ASP A 572 -1.80 -1.00 -18.22
N GLY A 573 -1.78 -0.13 -17.20
CA GLY A 573 -2.26 -0.45 -15.87
C GLY A 573 -3.79 -0.48 -15.81
N LYS A 574 -4.39 -1.66 -15.67
CA LYS A 574 -5.85 -1.82 -15.59
C LYS A 574 -6.43 -1.56 -14.21
N LEU A 575 -5.59 -1.58 -13.17
CA LEU A 575 -5.99 -1.37 -11.78
C LEU A 575 -5.06 -0.35 -11.11
N PRO A 576 -5.59 0.50 -10.21
CA PRO A 576 -4.75 1.35 -9.40
C PRO A 576 -3.87 0.50 -8.48
N PRO A 577 -2.62 0.92 -8.21
CA PRO A 577 -1.84 0.34 -7.15
C PRO A 577 -2.55 0.51 -5.80
N LEU A 578 -2.34 -0.46 -4.91
CA LEU A 578 -2.97 -0.52 -3.61
C LEU A 578 -1.93 -0.83 -2.54
N VAL A 579 -2.03 -0.12 -1.42
CA VAL A 579 -1.34 -0.47 -0.18
C VAL A 579 -2.27 -1.26 0.73
N ALA A 580 -1.76 -2.35 1.29
CA ALA A 580 -2.43 -3.07 2.36
C ALA A 580 -1.44 -3.39 3.51
N PRO A 581 -1.96 -3.71 4.71
CA PRO A 581 -1.13 -4.16 5.81
C PRO A 581 -0.41 -5.48 5.45
N PRO A 582 0.78 -5.72 6.01
CA PRO A 582 1.51 -6.95 5.81
C PRO A 582 0.73 -8.17 6.34
N GLN A 583 0.87 -9.29 5.65
CA GLN A 583 0.41 -10.59 6.11
C GLN A 583 1.35 -11.15 7.18
N ASN A 584 0.84 -12.10 7.98
CA ASN A 584 1.61 -12.69 9.08
C ASN A 584 2.95 -13.26 8.61
N GLY A 585 4.06 -12.65 9.07
CA GLY A 585 5.43 -13.09 8.80
C GLY A 585 6.17 -12.24 7.76
N GLU A 586 5.50 -11.30 7.11
CA GLU A 586 6.16 -10.31 6.25
C GLU A 586 6.89 -9.25 7.11
N PRO A 587 8.16 -8.93 6.83
CA PRO A 587 8.98 -8.04 7.67
C PRO A 587 8.82 -6.55 7.34
N TYR A 588 7.80 -6.19 6.58
CA TYR A 588 7.59 -4.83 6.04
C TYR A 588 6.47 -4.13 6.78
N ASP A 589 6.48 -2.80 6.79
CA ASP A 589 5.38 -2.01 7.39
C ASP A 589 4.10 -2.12 6.56
N LEU A 590 4.26 -2.30 5.24
CA LEU A 590 3.20 -2.29 4.24
C LEU A 590 3.52 -3.26 3.10
N MET A 591 2.48 -3.69 2.39
CA MET A 591 2.58 -4.35 1.09
C MET A 591 1.94 -3.48 0.03
N ILE A 592 2.68 -3.26 -1.07
CA ILE A 592 2.18 -2.56 -2.24
C ILE A 592 1.90 -3.59 -3.33
N TYR A 593 0.69 -3.54 -3.84
CA TYR A 593 0.20 -4.38 -4.93
C TYR A 593 -0.01 -3.49 -6.14
N LEU A 594 0.79 -3.68 -7.18
CA LEU A 594 0.49 -3.14 -8.50
C LEU A 594 -0.39 -4.19 -9.17
N GLY A 595 -1.66 -3.80 -9.38
CA GLY A 595 -2.69 -4.67 -9.95
C GLY A 595 -2.40 -5.08 -11.39
N GLN A 596 -3.41 -5.59 -12.10
CA GLN A 596 -3.22 -6.10 -13.45
C GLN A 596 -2.63 -5.03 -14.38
N LEU A 597 -1.37 -5.21 -14.74
CA LEU A 597 -0.74 -4.53 -15.85
C LEU A 597 -0.92 -5.41 -17.09
N GLU A 598 -1.24 -4.82 -18.23
CA GLU A 598 -1.23 -5.52 -19.51
C GLU A 598 -0.03 -5.05 -20.33
N VAL A 599 0.84 -5.99 -20.68
CA VAL A 599 1.98 -5.76 -21.56
C VAL A 599 1.59 -6.22 -22.96
N GLU A 600 1.44 -5.27 -23.88
CA GLU A 600 1.19 -5.55 -25.29
C GLU A 600 2.49 -5.43 -26.08
N MET A 601 2.84 -6.49 -26.81
CA MET A 601 4.01 -6.53 -27.68
C MET A 601 3.59 -6.72 -29.13
N THR A 602 3.87 -5.72 -29.96
CA THR A 602 3.59 -5.75 -31.40
C THR A 602 4.82 -6.23 -32.16
N TRP A 603 4.65 -7.26 -32.97
CA TRP A 603 5.64 -7.82 -33.89
C TRP A 603 5.18 -7.58 -35.34
N PRO A 604 6.02 -7.82 -36.37
CA PRO A 604 5.64 -7.58 -37.77
C PRO A 604 4.40 -8.33 -38.26
N ASP A 605 4.10 -9.49 -37.69
CA ASP A 605 3.04 -10.40 -38.13
C ASP A 605 2.11 -10.87 -37.00
N ARG A 606 2.26 -10.35 -35.77
CA ARG A 606 1.43 -10.73 -34.61
C ARG A 606 1.45 -9.70 -33.50
N VAL A 607 0.50 -9.85 -32.58
CA VAL A 607 0.48 -9.19 -31.28
C VAL A 607 0.41 -10.25 -30.20
N ASP A 608 1.27 -10.12 -29.20
CA ASP A 608 1.24 -10.92 -27.97
C ASP A 608 0.83 -10.01 -26.81
N ARG A 609 -0.10 -10.46 -25.97
CA ARG A 609 -0.52 -9.72 -24.78
C ARG A 609 -0.31 -10.57 -23.53
N PHE A 610 0.32 -9.96 -22.54
CA PHE A 610 0.60 -10.58 -21.25
C PHE A 610 -0.07 -9.79 -20.14
N GLY A 611 -0.52 -10.49 -19.12
CA GLY A 611 -0.85 -9.87 -17.84
C GLY A 611 0.37 -9.92 -16.93
N ALA A 612 0.51 -8.92 -16.08
CA ALA A 612 1.51 -8.88 -15.02
C ALA A 612 0.86 -8.40 -13.71
N ARG A 613 1.40 -8.90 -12.61
CA ARG A 613 1.11 -8.42 -11.25
C ARG A 613 2.44 -8.27 -10.53
N ILE A 614 2.60 -7.16 -9.81
CA ILE A 614 3.78 -6.92 -8.98
C ILE A 614 3.33 -6.77 -7.53
N THR A 615 3.98 -7.49 -6.63
CA THR A 615 3.79 -7.37 -5.18
C THR A 615 5.13 -7.07 -4.55
N VAL A 616 5.21 -6.03 -3.73
CA VAL A 616 6.45 -5.61 -3.10
C VAL A 616 6.20 -5.18 -1.66
N GLY A 617 7.13 -5.50 -0.77
CA GLY A 617 7.14 -4.94 0.58
C GLY A 617 7.58 -3.48 0.57
N ALA A 618 7.02 -2.66 1.44
CA ALA A 618 7.43 -1.28 1.62
C ALA A 618 7.61 -0.96 3.10
N ASN A 619 8.65 -0.22 3.41
CA ASN A 619 8.85 0.38 4.71
C ASN A 619 8.54 1.87 4.60
N MET A 620 7.96 2.43 5.64
CA MET A 620 7.76 3.87 5.74
C MET A 620 8.58 4.40 6.91
N GLY A 621 9.00 5.65 6.83
CA GLY A 621 9.79 6.22 7.89
C GLY A 621 9.93 7.72 7.79
N LEU A 622 10.24 8.34 8.92
CA LEU A 622 10.52 9.76 9.01
C LEU A 622 12.03 9.99 9.00
N SER A 623 12.52 10.68 7.96
CA SER A 623 13.92 11.04 7.79
C SER A 623 14.03 12.46 7.26
N GLY A 624 14.87 13.29 7.89
CA GLY A 624 15.10 14.66 7.42
C GLY A 624 13.86 15.57 7.47
N GLY A 625 12.88 15.26 8.32
CA GLY A 625 11.61 15.98 8.35
C GLY A 625 10.61 15.54 7.28
N GLU A 626 10.88 14.47 6.55
CA GLU A 626 9.97 13.94 5.53
C GLU A 626 9.56 12.49 5.84
N ILE A 627 8.28 12.15 5.62
CA ILE A 627 7.79 10.78 5.63
C ILE A 627 7.99 10.21 4.22
N GLY A 628 8.92 9.28 4.07
CA GLY A 628 9.19 8.61 2.81
C GLY A 628 8.66 7.17 2.78
N ILE A 629 8.48 6.64 1.58
CA ILE A 629 8.23 5.22 1.33
C ILE A 629 9.52 4.63 0.71
N THR A 630 10.01 3.53 1.25
CA THR A 630 11.13 2.77 0.67
C THR A 630 10.64 1.38 0.28
N LEU A 631 10.72 1.07 -1.01
CA LEU A 631 10.35 -0.24 -1.55
C LEU A 631 11.44 -1.28 -1.27
N ALA A 632 11.05 -2.55 -1.16
CA ALA A 632 12.00 -3.65 -1.08
C ALA A 632 12.73 -3.84 -2.43
N GLU A 633 14.03 -4.14 -2.37
CA GLU A 633 14.86 -4.37 -3.57
C GLU A 633 14.32 -5.50 -4.46
N GLU A 634 13.71 -6.54 -3.86
CA GLU A 634 13.21 -7.73 -4.56
C GLU A 634 11.68 -7.78 -4.60
N PRO A 635 11.02 -7.39 -5.70
CA PRO A 635 9.58 -7.57 -5.88
C PRO A 635 9.24 -9.01 -6.28
N ASN A 636 8.00 -9.42 -6.02
CA ASN A 636 7.39 -10.59 -6.64
C ASN A 636 6.67 -10.16 -7.91
N ILE A 637 7.21 -10.52 -9.07
CA ILE A 637 6.62 -10.28 -10.39
C ILE A 637 6.08 -11.61 -10.90
N HIS A 638 4.78 -11.64 -11.24
CA HIS A 638 4.13 -12.79 -11.86
C HIS A 638 3.52 -12.35 -13.18
N MET A 639 3.86 -13.04 -14.27
CA MET A 639 3.31 -12.78 -15.60
C MET A 639 2.65 -14.01 -16.18
N TRP A 640 1.65 -13.77 -17.04
CA TRP A 640 0.95 -14.83 -17.76
C TRP A 640 0.56 -14.35 -19.16
N LEU A 641 0.42 -15.30 -20.08
CA LEU A 641 -0.07 -15.01 -21.43
C LEU A 641 -1.60 -14.79 -21.36
N ILE A 642 -2.08 -13.65 -21.83
CA ILE A 642 -3.52 -13.37 -22.00
C ILE A 642 -3.97 -13.89 -23.36
N ASN A 643 -3.27 -13.49 -24.42
CA ASN A 643 -3.48 -13.99 -25.76
C ASN A 643 -2.21 -13.88 -26.62
N SER A 644 -2.14 -14.73 -27.65
CA SER A 644 -1.18 -14.59 -28.74
C SER A 644 -1.91 -14.87 -30.05
N THR A 645 -1.50 -14.19 -31.12
CA THR A 645 -2.01 -14.46 -32.46
C THR A 645 -1.52 -15.81 -33.02
N MET A 646 -0.48 -16.38 -32.41
CA MET A 646 0.13 -17.67 -32.80
C MET A 646 0.07 -18.65 -31.62
N ASP A 647 0.23 -19.95 -31.88
CA ASP A 647 0.16 -21.01 -30.85
C ASP A 647 1.21 -20.86 -29.73
N GLU A 648 2.30 -20.11 -29.98
CA GLU A 648 3.35 -19.85 -29.00
C GLU A 648 3.85 -18.38 -29.09
N PRO A 649 3.97 -17.68 -27.94
CA PRO A 649 4.55 -16.34 -27.91
C PRO A 649 6.07 -16.41 -28.18
N GLN A 650 6.66 -15.32 -28.68
CA GLN A 650 8.13 -15.29 -28.87
C GLN A 650 8.91 -15.24 -27.57
N LEU A 651 8.36 -14.54 -26.59
CA LEU A 651 8.93 -14.39 -25.28
C LEU A 651 8.04 -15.15 -24.31
N THR A 652 8.65 -15.98 -23.48
CA THR A 652 7.92 -16.65 -22.40
C THR A 652 7.61 -15.64 -21.30
N ALA A 653 6.59 -15.92 -20.48
CA ALA A 653 6.27 -15.10 -19.32
C ALA A 653 7.48 -14.93 -18.39
N GLU A 654 8.22 -16.02 -18.10
CA GLU A 654 9.45 -16.00 -17.29
C GLU A 654 10.53 -15.06 -17.84
N MET A 655 10.69 -14.99 -19.17
CA MET A 655 11.65 -14.06 -19.79
C MET A 655 11.21 -12.61 -19.61
N LEU A 656 9.90 -12.34 -19.68
CA LEU A 656 9.34 -11.01 -19.45
C LEU A 656 9.37 -10.63 -17.98
N GLU A 657 9.17 -11.56 -17.05
CA GLU A 657 9.33 -11.32 -15.61
C GLU A 657 10.75 -10.84 -15.31
N GLN A 658 11.76 -11.54 -15.84
CA GLN A 658 13.15 -11.14 -15.68
C GLN A 658 13.42 -9.78 -16.33
N LEU A 659 12.81 -9.49 -17.48
CA LEU A 659 12.92 -8.20 -18.13
C LEU A 659 12.32 -7.06 -17.29
N MET A 660 11.11 -7.27 -16.75
CA MET A 660 10.46 -6.31 -15.87
C MET A 660 11.30 -6.08 -14.62
N TYR A 661 11.86 -7.13 -14.03
CA TYR A 661 12.77 -7.03 -12.89
C TYR A 661 14.05 -6.25 -13.23
N ASP A 662 14.70 -6.56 -14.34
CA ASP A 662 16.02 -5.99 -14.66
C ASP A 662 15.95 -4.55 -15.21
N GLN A 663 14.84 -4.17 -15.87
CA GLN A 663 14.74 -2.89 -16.59
C GLN A 663 13.68 -1.95 -16.04
N LEU A 664 12.49 -2.45 -15.70
CA LEU A 664 11.37 -1.58 -15.28
C LEU A 664 11.38 -1.35 -13.77
N TRP A 665 11.65 -2.39 -12.98
CA TRP A 665 11.60 -2.30 -11.53
C TRP A 665 12.54 -1.24 -10.95
N PRO A 666 13.80 -1.05 -11.41
CA PRO A 666 14.65 0.01 -10.89
C PRO A 666 14.11 1.42 -11.12
N GLU A 667 13.41 1.65 -12.23
CA GLU A 667 12.77 2.94 -12.53
C GLU A 667 11.55 3.18 -11.63
N ILE A 668 10.74 2.13 -11.39
CA ILE A 668 9.63 2.16 -10.42
C ILE A 668 10.19 2.42 -9.02
N GLU A 669 11.18 1.64 -8.58
CA GLU A 669 11.82 1.77 -7.27
C GLU A 669 12.39 3.17 -7.05
N GLY A 670 13.10 3.72 -8.05
CA GLY A 670 13.63 5.08 -7.99
C GLY A 670 12.54 6.15 -7.89
N ALA A 671 11.54 6.09 -8.78
CA ALA A 671 10.48 7.09 -8.83
C ALA A 671 9.60 7.11 -7.56
N PHE A 672 9.26 5.94 -7.03
CA PHE A 672 8.44 5.84 -5.82
C PHE A 672 9.28 6.01 -4.54
N GLY A 673 10.53 5.56 -4.53
CA GLY A 673 11.42 5.61 -3.37
C GLY A 673 11.97 7.00 -3.07
N GLU A 674 12.39 7.73 -4.11
CA GLU A 674 12.90 9.10 -3.96
C GLU A 674 11.83 10.16 -4.24
N GLY A 675 10.82 9.85 -5.07
CA GLY A 675 9.83 10.84 -5.52
C GLY A 675 8.58 10.98 -4.64
N LEU A 676 8.30 10.03 -3.72
CA LEU A 676 7.18 10.13 -2.77
C LEU A 676 7.68 10.29 -1.33
N SER A 677 8.00 11.53 -0.97
CA SER A 677 8.25 11.94 0.41
C SER A 677 7.35 13.11 0.80
N PHE A 678 6.69 13.03 1.96
CA PHE A 678 5.82 14.10 2.46
C PHE A 678 6.55 14.92 3.50
N ALA A 679 6.64 16.23 3.32
CA ALA A 679 7.16 17.08 4.38
C ALA A 679 6.23 16.98 5.60
N VAL A 680 6.82 16.60 6.74
CA VAL A 680 6.12 16.61 8.02
C VAL A 680 6.02 18.05 8.49
N PRO A 681 4.85 18.50 8.93
CA PRO A 681 4.71 19.83 9.47
C PRO A 681 5.61 19.99 10.70
N ALA A 682 6.58 20.89 10.59
CA ALA A 682 7.42 21.35 11.70
C ALA A 682 7.17 22.84 11.89
N PRO A 683 7.11 23.33 13.14
CA PRO A 683 6.88 24.73 13.40
C PRO A 683 8.10 25.55 12.94
N ASP A 684 7.89 26.61 12.16
CA ASP A 684 8.93 27.59 11.88
C ASP A 684 9.12 28.50 13.09
N LEU A 685 10.32 28.46 13.68
CA LEU A 685 10.70 29.29 14.82
C LEU A 685 11.63 30.45 14.43
N GLY A 686 11.78 30.75 13.15
CA GLY A 686 12.62 31.86 12.69
C GLY A 686 12.22 33.22 13.30
N ALA A 687 10.93 33.41 13.58
CA ALA A 687 10.41 34.60 14.26
C ALA A 687 10.98 34.79 15.68
N LEU A 688 11.47 33.73 16.34
CA LEU A 688 12.10 33.83 17.66
C LEU A 688 13.31 34.76 17.67
N GLY A 689 14.01 34.89 16.54
CA GLY A 689 15.13 35.80 16.36
C GLY A 689 14.77 37.27 16.54
N GLU A 690 13.51 37.66 16.30
CA GLU A 690 13.03 39.03 16.50
C GLU A 690 12.91 39.38 17.99
N PHE A 691 12.56 38.40 18.83
CA PHE A 691 12.45 38.56 20.28
C PHE A 691 13.81 38.43 20.98
N SER A 692 14.64 37.51 20.50
CA SER A 692 15.99 37.33 21.00
C SER A 692 16.92 36.93 19.85
N PRO A 693 17.87 37.80 19.46
CA PRO A 693 18.86 37.48 18.44
C PRO A 693 19.67 36.22 18.73
N ALA A 694 19.77 35.82 20.01
CA ALA A 694 20.44 34.60 20.43
C ALA A 694 19.71 33.32 19.98
N LEU A 695 18.42 33.41 19.62
CA LEU A 695 17.61 32.27 19.17
C LEU A 695 17.50 32.17 17.64
N ALA A 696 18.09 33.11 16.89
CA ALA A 696 18.04 33.12 15.43
C ALA A 696 18.67 31.87 14.80
N ASP A 697 19.57 31.19 15.52
CA ASP A 697 20.26 29.97 15.08
C ASP A 697 19.63 28.68 15.66
N LEU A 698 18.45 28.74 16.29
CA LEU A 698 17.75 27.55 16.79
C LEU A 698 17.29 26.70 15.61
N GLN A 699 17.81 25.47 15.51
CA GLN A 699 17.44 24.53 14.45
C GLN A 699 16.55 23.43 15.00
N LEU A 700 15.41 23.23 14.36
CA LEU A 700 14.48 22.17 14.73
C LEU A 700 14.64 20.97 13.81
N THR A 701 14.66 19.79 14.41
CA THR A 701 14.63 18.51 13.71
C THR A 701 13.55 17.62 14.26
N LEU A 702 12.88 16.89 13.36
CA LEU A 702 11.95 15.84 13.72
C LEU A 702 12.62 14.49 13.49
N GLN A 703 12.54 13.62 14.49
CA GLN A 703 13.13 12.29 14.44
C GLN A 703 12.09 11.24 14.79
N GLN A 704 12.06 10.14 14.04
CA GLN A 704 11.21 9.01 14.37
C GLN A 704 11.61 8.40 15.71
N SER A 705 10.65 8.24 16.62
CA SER A 705 10.91 7.77 17.98
C SER A 705 10.49 6.31 18.21
N GLN A 706 9.54 5.79 17.44
CA GLN A 706 9.11 4.39 17.46
C GLN A 706 8.95 3.83 16.04
N PRO A 707 9.02 2.50 15.86
CA PRO A 707 8.60 1.86 14.62
C PRO A 707 7.15 2.22 14.28
N LEU A 708 6.82 2.21 13.00
CA LEU A 708 5.45 2.42 12.55
C LEU A 708 4.49 1.39 13.13
N ALA A 709 3.26 1.83 13.38
CA ALA A 709 2.18 0.96 13.79
C ALA A 709 0.95 1.21 12.91
N THR A 710 0.20 0.14 12.59
CA THR A 710 -1.10 0.27 11.92
C THR A 710 -2.22 0.19 12.95
N ARG A 711 -3.16 1.16 12.94
CA ARG A 711 -4.30 1.22 13.86
C ARG A 711 -5.53 1.75 13.15
N GLU A 712 -6.60 0.98 13.13
CA GLU A 712 -7.94 1.44 12.68
C GLU A 712 -7.94 2.09 11.28
N GLY A 713 -7.05 1.65 10.38
CA GLY A 713 -6.93 2.21 9.02
C GLY A 713 -5.93 3.35 8.89
N PHE A 714 -5.20 3.69 9.94
CA PHE A 714 -4.12 4.68 9.96
C PHE A 714 -2.75 4.04 10.15
N LEU A 715 -1.74 4.64 9.52
CA LEU A 715 -0.32 4.42 9.80
C LEU A 715 0.12 5.47 10.81
N MET A 716 0.61 5.02 11.96
CA MET A 716 1.00 5.88 13.08
C MET A 716 2.51 6.11 13.02
N VAL A 717 2.92 7.35 12.75
CA VAL A 717 4.31 7.82 12.83
C VAL A 717 4.50 8.52 14.16
N ASP A 718 5.30 7.92 15.04
CA ASP A 718 5.73 8.55 16.27
C ASP A 718 7.01 9.35 16.05
N ALA A 719 6.96 10.63 16.39
CA ALA A 719 8.07 11.55 16.22
C ALA A 719 8.42 12.24 17.53
N THR A 720 9.70 12.59 17.67
CA THR A 720 10.20 13.48 18.71
C THR A 720 10.69 14.74 18.05
N PHE A 721 10.34 15.86 18.66
CA PHE A 721 10.83 17.18 18.36
C PHE A 721 12.16 17.41 19.08
N ARG A 722 13.17 17.94 18.38
CA ARG A 722 14.45 18.31 18.97
C ARG A 722 14.96 19.61 18.36
N GLY A 723 15.06 20.64 19.19
CA GLY A 723 15.73 21.89 18.87
C GLY A 723 17.18 21.87 19.35
N GLU A 724 18.11 22.37 18.55
CA GLU A 724 19.50 22.57 18.94
C GLU A 724 19.91 24.03 18.73
N LEU A 725 20.55 24.62 19.73
CA LEU A 725 21.01 26.00 19.70
C LEU A 725 22.49 26.10 20.11
N TRP A 726 23.26 26.83 19.32
CA TRP A 726 24.64 27.20 19.63
C TRP A 726 24.68 28.56 20.31
N LEU A 727 25.14 28.59 21.56
CA LEU A 727 25.25 29.81 22.34
C LEU A 727 26.51 30.60 21.92
N PRO A 728 26.43 31.95 21.92
CA PRO A 728 27.51 32.83 21.47
C PRO A 728 28.76 32.84 22.35
#